data_AF-A0AAY5KWQ2-F1
#
_entry.id   AF-A0AAY5KWQ2-F1
#
_cell.length_a   1.000
_cell.length_b   1.000
_cell.length_c   1.000
_cell.angle_alpha   90.00
_cell.angle_beta   90.00
_cell.angle_gamma   90.00
#
_symmetry.space_group_name_H-M   'P 1'
#
loop_
_entity.id
_entity.type
_entity.pdbx_description
1 polymer ?
#
loop_
_entity_poly.entity_id
_entity_poly.type
_entity_poly.pdbx_seq_one_letter_code
_entity_poly.pdbx_strand_id
1 'polypeptide(L)'
;MGIALTRAAQWTTASSGTGKLEITPINESLLKEIARFVEQFSARHPQEAKHVFKQPLQWATSLEACDFKTEYDISGPTVKSQETDIDGHPMLQLTPPSISVRSLSQLSKLVELAQEKRLKEVRACLEGKPWKPQNRIGIQFTETQVRLLILLQQLDTHLLSNSLKQISQEVRLSPAAVKNDVELLKSFCCDGEKRVLKAVQYTSDYEFANGCRTPPWRQVHGEICYLVIQTWDTQPLYVTCSTAGVFLNGVRGIRPEAEENAFDRTSEVYKDLVTLLKSMSPHFADFAFQEEPSSTQKIQHMESVDAEEQGQPQRSYDHQEKNVHEKARQQPVQNKLGGKKKLEPSLKWKNLGLASPYEYVIIPPHIFNVFEICAKLPRTMQKKANFSVSSLPGRQSSIKTKTPGGEGTVRDFSESSSESEEDEEQPERRTESNTDLPSEYWQIQKLVKYLKGGNQTATVIALCSMRDFNLAQETCQLAIRDVGGLEVLINLLDTEEIKCKIGSLKILKEISRNGQIRRAIADLGGLQTMVRILDSPDKNLKCLAAETIANVAKFRRARRTVRQHGGIKRLVELLDCVPDSAALTEEQETDVEVARCGALALWSCSKSTRNKEAIRRAGGIPLLARLLKSPHENMLIPVVGTLQECASERSYRIAIQTEGMVEDLVKNLSRDNHELQMHCASAIFKVIWTVLNSHYAFPSFQEHKALDTLVGLLTDQPEEVLVNVVGALGEGAQTPANSAIIRECGGIQPLVNLLTGTNQALLVNVTKAVGACATEPENMTIIDRLDGVRLLWSLLKNPNPDVQASAAWAICPCIENAKDAGEMVRSFVGGLELIVNLLESTNKEVLASVCAAIAKIAKDEENLAVITDHGVVALLAKLTNTTDDTLRRHLAEAIARCCLWGSNRVSFGEAGAVAPLVRYLKSKDSSVHQATAQALFQLSKDPNNCITMHENRVVKLLLGMMGSTDEVLQEASAGCVANIRRLALANEKAQCG
;
A
#
# COMPACT_ATOMS: atom_id res chain seq x y z
N MET A 1 -1.56 -27.93 6.79
CA MET A 1 -1.00 -29.03 5.97
C MET A 1 -1.57 -29.10 4.54
N GLY A 2 -2.55 -28.27 4.16
CA GLY A 2 -3.13 -28.33 2.82
C GLY A 2 -2.21 -27.79 1.71
N ILE A 3 -1.32 -26.85 2.02
CA ILE A 3 -0.52 -26.17 0.99
C ILE A 3 0.68 -27.02 0.56
N ALA A 4 1.43 -27.59 1.51
CA ALA A 4 2.56 -28.48 1.20
C ALA A 4 2.08 -29.74 0.46
N LEU A 5 0.99 -30.36 0.93
CA LEU A 5 0.43 -31.56 0.30
C LEU A 5 -0.20 -31.28 -1.08
N THR A 6 -0.62 -30.05 -1.40
CA THR A 6 -1.15 -29.70 -2.72
C THR A 6 -0.07 -29.21 -3.70
N ARG A 7 1.05 -28.64 -3.21
CA ARG A 7 2.06 -27.96 -4.05
C ARG A 7 3.44 -28.62 -4.11
N ALA A 8 3.80 -29.41 -3.10
CA ALA A 8 5.13 -30.04 -2.99
C ALA A 8 5.08 -31.57 -3.03
N ALA A 9 4.01 -32.18 -2.53
CA ALA A 9 3.82 -33.63 -2.62
C ALA A 9 3.41 -34.04 -4.05
N GLN A 10 3.97 -35.15 -4.54
CA GLN A 10 3.71 -35.70 -5.87
C GLN A 10 2.60 -36.76 -5.79
N TRP A 11 1.58 -36.65 -6.65
CA TRP A 11 0.38 -37.49 -6.63
C TRP A 11 0.12 -38.10 -8.00
N THR A 12 -0.22 -39.39 -8.00
CA THR A 12 -0.58 -40.13 -9.22
C THR A 12 -1.79 -39.52 -9.93
N THR A 13 -1.67 -39.28 -11.23
CA THR A 13 -2.77 -38.80 -12.08
C THR A 13 -3.80 -39.91 -12.30
N ALA A 14 -4.97 -39.80 -11.66
CA ALA A 14 -6.04 -40.79 -11.73
C ALA A 14 -7.41 -40.15 -12.05
N SER A 15 -8.14 -40.72 -13.01
CA SER A 15 -9.42 -40.22 -13.55
C SER A 15 -10.62 -40.32 -12.59
N SER A 16 -10.42 -40.76 -11.35
CA SER A 16 -11.48 -41.07 -10.38
C SER A 16 -11.47 -40.20 -9.10
N GLY A 17 -10.63 -39.17 -9.04
CA GLY A 17 -10.70 -38.15 -7.97
C GLY A 17 -10.09 -38.56 -6.61
N THR A 18 -9.27 -39.60 -6.58
CA THR A 18 -8.33 -39.91 -5.47
C THR A 18 -7.00 -40.35 -6.04
N GLY A 19 -6.05 -39.41 -6.14
CA GLY A 19 -4.66 -39.77 -6.36
C GLY A 19 -4.07 -40.46 -5.12
N LYS A 20 -3.08 -41.33 -5.33
CA LYS A 20 -2.17 -41.81 -4.27
C LYS A 20 -0.87 -41.02 -4.30
N LEU A 21 -0.18 -40.91 -3.17
CA LEU A 21 1.15 -40.32 -3.13
C LEU A 21 2.11 -41.19 -3.95
N GLU A 22 3.00 -40.57 -4.72
CA GLU A 22 4.02 -41.28 -5.49
C GLU A 22 5.21 -41.70 -4.61
N ILE A 23 5.95 -42.72 -5.04
CA ILE A 23 7.16 -43.17 -4.31
C ILE A 23 8.34 -42.37 -4.84
N THR A 24 8.54 -41.18 -4.26
CA THR A 24 9.63 -40.26 -4.62
C THR A 24 10.42 -39.82 -3.38
N PRO A 25 11.70 -39.41 -3.51
CA PRO A 25 12.50 -38.96 -2.37
C PRO A 25 11.89 -37.76 -1.62
N ILE A 26 11.22 -36.85 -2.35
CA ILE A 26 10.52 -35.69 -1.77
C ILE A 26 9.34 -36.14 -0.92
N ASN A 27 8.49 -37.04 -1.44
CA ASN A 27 7.37 -37.61 -0.69
C ASN A 27 7.85 -38.42 0.53
N GLU A 28 8.95 -39.17 0.41
CA GLU A 28 9.50 -39.92 1.54
C GLU A 28 10.09 -38.99 2.60
N SER A 29 10.73 -37.89 2.21
CA SER A 29 11.19 -36.82 3.10
C SER A 29 10.02 -36.18 3.84
N LEU A 30 8.95 -35.79 3.12
CA LEU A 30 7.71 -35.25 3.70
C LEU A 30 7.08 -36.22 4.72
N LEU A 31 6.94 -37.50 4.37
CA LEU A 31 6.38 -38.52 5.27
C LEU A 31 7.23 -38.69 6.54
N LYS A 32 8.56 -38.63 6.43
CA LYS A 32 9.49 -38.68 7.58
C LYS A 32 9.39 -37.44 8.48
N GLU A 33 9.20 -36.24 7.92
CA GLU A 33 9.00 -35.02 8.70
C GLU A 33 7.63 -34.99 9.38
N ILE A 34 6.57 -35.44 8.71
CA ILE A 34 5.22 -35.55 9.27
C ILE A 34 5.18 -36.59 10.41
N ALA A 35 5.79 -37.77 10.21
CA ALA A 35 5.88 -38.79 11.26
C ALA A 35 6.61 -38.25 12.51
N ARG A 36 7.78 -37.61 12.31
CA ARG A 36 8.56 -37.00 13.40
C ARG A 36 7.79 -35.89 14.13
N PHE A 37 6.99 -35.10 13.42
CA PHE A 37 6.13 -34.09 14.06
C PHE A 37 5.08 -34.75 14.94
N VAL A 38 4.38 -35.78 14.45
CA VAL A 38 3.33 -36.49 15.19
C VAL A 38 3.90 -37.16 16.44
N GLU A 39 5.01 -37.90 16.32
CA GLU A 39 5.75 -38.52 17.43
C GLU A 39 6.18 -37.51 18.51
N GLN A 40 6.51 -36.28 18.13
CA GLN A 40 6.97 -35.23 19.05
C GLN A 40 5.83 -34.33 19.54
N PHE A 41 4.62 -34.44 19.00
CA PHE A 41 3.53 -33.50 19.27
C PHE A 41 3.02 -33.63 20.71
N SER A 42 2.75 -34.86 21.16
CA SER A 42 2.24 -35.15 22.50
C SER A 42 3.17 -34.68 23.62
N ALA A 43 4.48 -34.74 23.38
CA ALA A 43 5.50 -34.31 24.34
C ALA A 43 5.69 -32.79 24.40
N ARG A 44 5.46 -32.06 23.30
CA ARG A 44 5.61 -30.58 23.23
C ARG A 44 4.31 -29.83 23.53
N HIS A 45 3.17 -30.40 23.15
CA HIS A 45 1.85 -29.74 23.17
C HIS A 45 0.79 -30.64 23.83
N PRO A 46 0.97 -31.00 25.12
CA PRO A 46 0.15 -32.02 25.79
C PRO A 46 -1.31 -31.61 26.05
N GLN A 47 -1.64 -30.32 25.91
CA GLN A 47 -3.02 -29.82 25.99
C GLN A 47 -3.70 -29.93 24.61
N GLU A 48 -3.04 -29.43 23.57
CA GLU A 48 -3.50 -29.48 22.18
C GLU A 48 -3.59 -30.92 21.66
N ALA A 49 -2.67 -31.81 22.09
CA ALA A 49 -2.67 -33.22 21.71
C ALA A 49 -3.92 -33.97 22.19
N LYS A 50 -4.49 -33.57 23.33
CA LYS A 50 -5.71 -34.15 23.91
C LYS A 50 -7.00 -33.60 23.29
N HIS A 51 -6.92 -32.68 22.32
CA HIS A 51 -8.11 -32.16 21.66
C HIS A 51 -8.81 -33.25 20.83
N VAL A 52 -10.11 -33.44 21.07
CA VAL A 52 -10.95 -34.42 20.37
C VAL A 52 -11.46 -33.82 19.05
N PHE A 53 -11.21 -34.50 17.94
CA PHE A 53 -11.65 -34.08 16.61
C PHE A 53 -13.17 -34.23 16.43
N LYS A 54 -13.81 -33.23 15.79
CA LYS A 54 -15.25 -33.29 15.43
C LYS A 54 -15.61 -34.42 14.44
N GLN A 55 -14.62 -34.97 13.74
CA GLN A 55 -14.73 -36.18 12.94
C GLN A 55 -13.43 -36.98 13.12
N PRO A 56 -13.49 -38.32 13.30
CA PRO A 56 -12.29 -39.14 13.42
C PRO A 56 -11.48 -39.14 12.12
N LEU A 57 -10.16 -39.18 12.23
CA LEU A 57 -9.30 -39.57 11.11
C LEU A 57 -9.48 -41.06 10.89
N GLN A 58 -9.83 -41.48 9.68
CA GLN A 58 -10.13 -42.87 9.35
C GLN A 58 -9.41 -43.30 8.06
N TRP A 59 -8.70 -44.42 8.12
CA TRP A 59 -8.00 -45.00 6.97
C TRP A 59 -8.02 -46.53 7.00
N ALA A 60 -7.52 -47.15 5.93
CA ALA A 60 -7.26 -48.58 5.87
C ALA A 60 -5.84 -48.86 6.38
N THR A 61 -5.71 -49.69 7.41
CA THR A 61 -4.45 -49.91 8.13
C THR A 61 -3.77 -51.24 7.76
N SER A 62 -2.46 -51.31 7.98
CA SER A 62 -1.66 -52.53 7.97
C SER A 62 -1.35 -53.08 9.38
N LEU A 63 -2.01 -52.52 10.40
CA LEU A 63 -1.94 -52.98 11.79
C LEU A 63 -2.98 -54.08 12.08
N GLU A 64 -2.54 -55.13 12.75
CA GLU A 64 -3.39 -56.22 13.23
C GLU A 64 -3.56 -56.14 14.75
N ALA A 65 -4.55 -56.85 15.30
CA ALA A 65 -4.85 -56.81 16.74
C ALA A 65 -3.66 -57.27 17.63
N CYS A 66 -2.74 -58.07 17.07
CA CYS A 66 -1.51 -58.52 17.72
C CYS A 66 -0.39 -57.46 17.78
N ASP A 67 -0.47 -56.36 17.02
CA ASP A 67 0.47 -55.23 17.14
C ASP A 67 0.18 -54.39 18.41
N PHE A 68 -0.98 -54.58 19.05
CA PHE A 68 -1.44 -53.78 20.19
C PHE A 68 -1.06 -54.36 21.56
N LYS A 69 -0.83 -53.46 22.53
CA LYS A 69 -0.36 -53.77 23.89
C LYS A 69 -1.50 -53.73 24.92
N THR A 70 -1.20 -54.06 26.18
CA THR A 70 -2.13 -54.14 27.32
C THR A 70 -2.84 -52.84 27.72
N GLU A 71 -2.53 -51.70 27.08
CA GLU A 71 -3.22 -50.41 27.22
C GLU A 71 -4.49 -50.31 26.36
N TYR A 72 -4.84 -51.39 25.65
CA TYR A 72 -5.94 -51.47 24.72
C TYR A 72 -6.82 -52.70 25.01
N ASP A 73 -8.13 -52.51 24.83
CA ASP A 73 -9.12 -53.57 24.97
C ASP A 73 -9.23 -54.34 23.65
N ILE A 74 -8.53 -55.47 23.58
CA ILE A 74 -8.45 -56.34 22.41
C ILE A 74 -9.56 -57.39 22.49
N SER A 75 -10.45 -57.42 21.50
CA SER A 75 -11.52 -58.41 21.39
C SER A 75 -11.57 -58.99 19.96
N GLY A 76 -10.98 -60.18 19.82
CA GLY A 76 -10.78 -60.85 18.54
C GLY A 76 -9.97 -59.97 17.57
N PRO A 77 -10.46 -59.69 16.34
CA PRO A 77 -9.78 -58.82 15.39
C PRO A 77 -9.97 -57.32 15.68
N THR A 78 -10.75 -56.93 16.69
CA THR A 78 -11.04 -55.52 17.01
C THR A 78 -10.28 -55.04 18.24
N VAL A 79 -9.86 -53.77 18.23
CA VAL A 79 -9.11 -53.14 19.32
C VAL A 79 -9.72 -51.78 19.63
N LYS A 80 -9.86 -51.45 20.92
CA LYS A 80 -10.31 -50.13 21.39
C LYS A 80 -9.31 -49.56 22.41
N SER A 81 -9.16 -48.24 22.44
CA SER A 81 -8.46 -47.56 23.54
C SER A 81 -9.32 -47.51 24.79
N GLN A 82 -8.68 -47.63 25.96
CA GLN A 82 -9.33 -47.40 27.26
C GLN A 82 -9.66 -45.91 27.50
N GLU A 83 -8.95 -45.00 26.83
CA GLU A 83 -9.33 -43.58 26.73
C GLU A 83 -10.58 -43.39 25.86
N THR A 84 -11.56 -42.63 26.35
CA THR A 84 -12.84 -42.31 25.68
C THR A 84 -13.11 -40.80 25.66
N ASP A 85 -14.03 -40.34 24.80
CA ASP A 85 -14.57 -38.97 24.87
C ASP A 85 -15.72 -38.83 25.88
N ILE A 86 -16.20 -37.60 26.06
CA ILE A 86 -17.31 -37.24 26.95
C ILE A 86 -18.62 -38.01 26.67
N ASP A 87 -18.78 -38.53 25.46
CA ASP A 87 -19.93 -39.32 25.02
C ASP A 87 -19.66 -40.84 25.10
N GLY A 88 -18.49 -41.26 25.60
CA GLY A 88 -18.11 -42.66 25.81
C GLY A 88 -17.54 -43.39 24.59
N HIS A 89 -17.23 -42.71 23.48
CA HIS A 89 -16.59 -43.36 22.33
C HIS A 89 -15.07 -43.50 22.55
N PRO A 90 -14.43 -44.61 22.13
CA PRO A 90 -12.99 -44.76 22.27
C PRO A 90 -12.20 -43.78 21.39
N MET A 91 -11.08 -43.26 21.92
CA MET A 91 -10.13 -42.40 21.21
C MET A 91 -9.45 -43.07 20.01
N LEU A 92 -9.31 -44.40 20.03
CA LEU A 92 -8.90 -45.23 18.91
C LEU A 92 -9.80 -46.46 18.82
N GLN A 93 -10.28 -46.76 17.62
CA GLN A 93 -10.93 -48.04 17.31
C GLN A 93 -10.38 -48.63 16.02
N LEU A 94 -9.89 -49.87 16.11
CA LEU A 94 -9.55 -50.74 14.98
C LEU A 94 -10.72 -51.70 14.73
N THR A 95 -11.19 -51.74 13.48
CA THR A 95 -12.19 -52.68 12.98
C THR A 95 -11.77 -53.06 11.55
N PRO A 96 -10.96 -54.11 11.37
CA PRO A 96 -10.24 -54.37 10.13
C PRO A 96 -11.14 -54.43 8.89
N PRO A 97 -10.71 -53.86 7.75
CA PRO A 97 -9.39 -53.27 7.49
C PRO A 97 -9.22 -51.81 7.97
N SER A 98 -10.20 -51.21 8.66
CA SER A 98 -10.18 -49.79 8.98
C SER A 98 -9.74 -49.48 10.41
N ILE A 99 -8.91 -48.45 10.58
CA ILE A 99 -8.64 -47.84 11.88
C ILE A 99 -9.21 -46.42 11.91
N SER A 100 -9.61 -45.98 13.10
CA SER A 100 -10.15 -44.64 13.36
C SER A 100 -9.52 -44.05 14.63
N VAL A 101 -9.18 -42.75 14.59
CA VAL A 101 -8.50 -42.03 15.67
C VAL A 101 -9.12 -40.64 15.88
N ARG A 102 -9.39 -40.28 17.14
CA ARG A 102 -10.09 -39.04 17.54
C ARG A 102 -9.21 -37.93 18.13
N SER A 103 -7.91 -38.15 18.36
CA SER A 103 -7.00 -37.10 18.89
C SER A 103 -5.55 -37.25 18.40
N LEU A 104 -4.75 -36.18 18.46
CA LEU A 104 -3.32 -36.25 18.11
C LEU A 104 -2.49 -37.04 19.13
N SER A 105 -2.85 -36.98 20.42
CA SER A 105 -2.28 -37.82 21.48
C SER A 105 -2.35 -39.31 21.09
N GLN A 106 -3.53 -39.74 20.66
CA GLN A 106 -3.76 -41.13 20.30
C GLN A 106 -3.18 -41.49 18.92
N LEU A 107 -3.00 -40.53 18.02
CA LEU A 107 -2.27 -40.69 16.76
C LEU A 107 -0.76 -40.88 16.99
N SER A 108 -0.17 -40.14 17.94
CA SER A 108 1.23 -40.28 18.39
C SER A 108 1.50 -41.72 18.83
N LYS A 109 0.73 -42.22 19.80
CA LYS A 109 0.85 -43.61 20.30
C LYS A 109 0.74 -44.65 19.18
N LEU A 110 -0.14 -44.44 18.20
CA LEU A 110 -0.30 -45.33 17.04
C LEU A 110 0.96 -45.32 16.15
N VAL A 111 1.48 -44.15 15.81
CA VAL A 111 2.68 -44.00 14.96
C VAL A 111 3.92 -44.58 15.65
N GLU A 112 4.06 -44.39 16.96
CA GLU A 112 5.12 -44.99 17.80
C GLU A 112 5.00 -46.53 17.84
N LEU A 113 3.78 -47.04 18.05
CA LEU A 113 3.46 -48.48 18.09
C LEU A 113 3.69 -49.17 16.74
N ALA A 114 3.44 -48.48 15.63
CA ALA A 114 3.58 -49.02 14.27
C ALA A 114 5.04 -49.32 13.87
N GLN A 115 6.04 -48.79 14.58
CA GLN A 115 7.48 -49.06 14.35
C GLN A 115 7.90 -49.00 12.87
N GLU A 116 8.25 -50.12 12.24
CA GLU A 116 8.65 -50.19 10.81
C GLU A 116 7.49 -49.90 9.85
N LYS A 117 6.24 -50.14 10.27
CA LYS A 117 5.03 -49.82 9.50
C LYS A 117 4.68 -48.32 9.53
N ARG A 118 5.29 -47.50 10.41
CA ARG A 118 4.84 -46.11 10.69
C ARG A 118 4.70 -45.22 9.46
N LEU A 119 5.63 -45.28 8.50
CA LEU A 119 5.55 -44.48 7.27
C LEU A 119 4.43 -44.94 6.32
N LYS A 120 4.04 -46.23 6.40
CA LYS A 120 2.89 -46.77 5.66
C LYS A 120 1.59 -46.28 6.29
N GLU A 121 1.49 -46.27 7.62
CA GLU A 121 0.31 -45.76 8.34
C GLU A 121 0.13 -44.25 8.16
N VAL A 122 1.20 -43.45 8.30
CA VAL A 122 1.13 -42.00 8.03
C VAL A 122 0.72 -41.72 6.58
N ARG A 123 1.25 -42.47 5.60
CA ARG A 123 0.83 -42.37 4.21
C ARG A 123 -0.64 -42.76 3.99
N ALA A 124 -1.09 -43.87 4.57
CA ALA A 124 -2.48 -44.33 4.46
C ALA A 124 -3.46 -43.34 5.12
N CYS A 125 -3.07 -42.69 6.22
CA CYS A 125 -3.83 -41.62 6.86
C CYS A 125 -3.94 -40.35 5.99
N LEU A 126 -2.90 -40.02 5.20
CA LEU A 126 -2.91 -38.91 4.24
C LEU A 126 -3.63 -39.23 2.92
N GLU A 127 -3.59 -40.49 2.47
CA GLU A 127 -4.35 -40.98 1.30
C GLU A 127 -5.85 -41.21 1.65
N GLY A 128 -6.18 -41.35 2.94
CA GLY A 128 -7.54 -41.35 3.46
C GLY A 128 -8.21 -39.98 3.35
N LYS A 129 -9.48 -39.95 2.92
CA LYS A 129 -10.29 -38.71 2.94
C LYS A 129 -10.62 -38.40 4.41
N PRO A 130 -10.05 -37.34 5.02
CA PRO A 130 -10.63 -36.02 4.79
C PRO A 130 -9.64 -34.83 4.93
N TRP A 131 -9.07 -34.34 3.82
CA TRP A 131 -8.30 -33.08 3.80
C TRP A 131 -8.95 -31.99 2.92
N LYS A 132 -10.28 -31.81 3.04
CA LYS A 132 -10.97 -30.63 2.48
C LYS A 132 -10.95 -29.47 3.48
N PRO A 133 -10.33 -28.31 3.18
CA PRO A 133 -10.52 -27.11 4.00
C PRO A 133 -11.98 -26.65 3.86
N GLN A 134 -12.79 -26.91 4.88
CA GLN A 134 -14.14 -26.35 4.94
C GLN A 134 -14.05 -24.90 5.43
N ASN A 135 -14.23 -23.94 4.51
CA ASN A 135 -14.48 -22.55 4.86
C ASN A 135 -15.84 -22.45 5.59
N ARG A 136 -15.84 -22.70 6.90
CA ARG A 136 -16.99 -22.44 7.79
C ARG A 136 -16.81 -21.09 8.44
N ILE A 137 -17.41 -20.08 7.81
CA ILE A 137 -17.72 -18.79 8.43
C ILE A 137 -18.60 -19.06 9.66
N GLY A 138 -18.41 -18.30 10.75
CA GLY A 138 -19.39 -18.25 11.85
C GLY A 138 -19.30 -19.37 12.92
N ILE A 139 -18.12 -19.89 13.25
CA ILE A 139 -17.93 -20.74 14.44
C ILE A 139 -16.84 -20.16 15.34
N GLN A 140 -17.15 -19.95 16.62
CA GLN A 140 -16.15 -19.65 17.65
C GLN A 140 -15.24 -20.86 17.85
N PHE A 141 -13.94 -20.69 17.61
CA PHE A 141 -12.91 -21.67 17.95
C PHE A 141 -12.47 -21.48 19.41
N THR A 142 -12.28 -22.57 20.15
CA THR A 142 -11.66 -22.48 21.48
C THR A 142 -10.18 -22.11 21.36
N GLU A 143 -9.58 -21.57 22.42
CA GLU A 143 -8.17 -21.18 22.41
C GLU A 143 -7.25 -22.34 21.99
N THR A 144 -7.51 -23.55 22.49
CA THR A 144 -6.81 -24.78 22.12
C THR A 144 -6.92 -25.09 20.62
N GLN A 145 -8.07 -24.83 19.99
CA GLN A 145 -8.27 -25.01 18.54
C GLN A 145 -7.49 -23.98 17.72
N VAL A 146 -7.43 -22.73 18.17
CA VAL A 146 -6.63 -21.67 17.52
C VAL A 146 -5.15 -21.99 17.61
N ARG A 147 -4.64 -22.37 18.80
CA ARG A 147 -3.25 -22.83 19.00
C ARG A 147 -2.91 -24.04 18.12
N LEU A 148 -3.76 -25.06 18.11
CA LEU A 148 -3.60 -26.25 17.27
C LEU A 148 -3.55 -25.92 15.76
N LEU A 149 -4.41 -25.01 15.29
CA LEU A 149 -4.42 -24.55 13.90
C LEU A 149 -3.11 -23.83 13.52
N ILE A 150 -2.61 -22.96 14.41
CA ILE A 150 -1.32 -22.26 14.22
C ILE A 150 -0.16 -23.26 14.13
N LEU A 151 -0.09 -24.26 15.01
CA LEU A 151 0.95 -25.30 14.97
C LEU A 151 0.90 -26.11 13.66
N LEU A 152 -0.30 -26.47 13.19
CA LEU A 152 -0.49 -27.18 11.91
C LEU A 152 -0.24 -26.32 10.66
N GLN A 153 -0.27 -24.98 10.79
CA GLN A 153 0.11 -24.02 9.75
C GLN A 153 1.63 -23.75 9.75
N GLN A 154 2.26 -23.67 10.92
CA GLN A 154 3.72 -23.63 11.06
C GLN A 154 4.36 -24.88 10.45
N LEU A 155 3.79 -26.06 10.71
CA LEU A 155 4.20 -27.31 10.05
C LEU A 155 4.04 -27.25 8.52
N ASP A 156 2.88 -26.80 8.01
CA ASP A 156 2.63 -26.65 6.56
C ASP A 156 3.70 -25.76 5.89
N THR A 157 4.06 -24.67 6.57
CA THR A 157 5.07 -23.72 6.13
C THR A 157 6.48 -24.32 6.19
N HIS A 158 6.79 -25.08 7.24
CA HIS A 158 8.09 -25.76 7.39
C HIS A 158 8.29 -26.83 6.32
N LEU A 159 7.32 -27.73 6.15
CA LEU A 159 7.32 -28.78 5.11
C LEU A 159 7.50 -28.17 3.73
N LEU A 160 6.71 -27.14 3.39
CA LEU A 160 6.84 -26.42 2.12
C LEU A 160 8.24 -25.80 1.97
N SER A 161 8.80 -25.19 3.02
CA SER A 161 10.13 -24.57 2.97
C SER A 161 11.27 -25.60 2.81
N ASN A 162 11.15 -26.79 3.40
CA ASN A 162 12.14 -27.85 3.27
C ASN A 162 12.06 -28.53 1.90
N SER A 163 10.84 -28.80 1.40
CA SER A 163 10.65 -29.26 0.01
C SER A 163 11.18 -28.24 -0.99
N LEU A 164 10.91 -26.94 -0.81
CA LEU A 164 11.47 -25.89 -1.66
C LEU A 164 12.99 -25.79 -1.55
N LYS A 165 13.60 -26.05 -0.39
CA LYS A 165 15.06 -26.14 -0.25
C LYS A 165 15.63 -27.29 -1.07
N GLN A 166 15.09 -28.51 -0.93
CA GLN A 166 15.49 -29.70 -1.69
C GLN A 166 15.35 -29.46 -3.20
N ILE A 167 14.21 -28.95 -3.66
CA ILE A 167 13.98 -28.56 -5.06
C ILE A 167 14.98 -27.48 -5.51
N SER A 168 15.30 -26.49 -4.66
CA SER A 168 16.21 -25.40 -5.02
C SER A 168 17.70 -25.76 -5.06
N GLN A 169 18.07 -26.97 -4.63
CA GLN A 169 19.42 -27.52 -4.79
C GLN A 169 19.62 -28.15 -6.18
N GLU A 170 18.55 -28.43 -6.93
CA GLU A 170 18.63 -28.84 -8.33
C GLU A 170 18.52 -27.64 -9.28
N VAL A 171 19.63 -27.33 -9.96
CA VAL A 171 19.77 -26.49 -11.16
C VAL A 171 18.93 -25.19 -11.21
N ARG A 172 19.53 -24.06 -10.76
CA ARG A 172 19.00 -22.74 -11.07
C ARG A 172 19.48 -22.23 -12.42
N LEU A 173 18.62 -22.30 -13.44
CA LEU A 173 18.82 -21.58 -14.70
C LEU A 173 18.83 -20.06 -14.44
N SER A 174 19.80 -19.36 -15.05
CA SER A 174 19.85 -17.89 -15.05
C SER A 174 19.34 -17.33 -16.40
N PRO A 175 18.86 -16.07 -16.45
CA PRO A 175 18.47 -15.45 -17.71
C PRO A 175 19.60 -15.42 -18.75
N ALA A 176 20.85 -15.28 -18.31
CA ALA A 176 22.02 -15.35 -19.19
C ALA A 176 22.26 -16.77 -19.75
N ALA A 177 22.12 -17.82 -18.93
CA ALA A 177 22.25 -19.20 -19.40
C ALA A 177 21.18 -19.55 -20.44
N VAL A 178 19.91 -19.22 -20.15
CA VAL A 178 18.79 -19.45 -21.08
C VAL A 178 18.95 -18.66 -22.38
N LYS A 179 19.54 -17.45 -22.32
CA LYS A 179 19.85 -16.65 -23.52
C LYS A 179 20.93 -17.31 -24.38
N ASN A 180 22.01 -17.79 -23.77
CA ASN A 180 23.08 -18.52 -24.46
C ASN A 180 22.55 -19.81 -25.12
N ASP A 181 21.72 -20.60 -24.41
CA ASP A 181 21.07 -21.79 -24.95
C ASP A 181 20.21 -21.46 -26.20
N VAL A 182 19.42 -20.38 -26.14
CA VAL A 182 18.57 -19.95 -27.26
C VAL A 182 19.37 -19.44 -28.45
N GLU A 183 20.49 -18.74 -28.21
CA GLU A 183 21.39 -18.28 -29.27
C GLU A 183 22.14 -19.46 -29.93
N LEU A 184 22.57 -20.45 -29.15
CA LEU A 184 23.09 -21.73 -29.65
C LEU A 184 22.04 -22.47 -30.50
N LEU A 185 20.80 -22.61 -30.01
CA LEU A 185 19.72 -23.29 -30.74
C LEU A 185 19.29 -22.57 -32.02
N LYS A 186 19.44 -21.23 -32.08
CA LYS A 186 19.25 -20.46 -33.32
C LYS A 186 20.35 -20.72 -34.36
N SER A 187 21.57 -21.06 -33.94
CA SER A 187 22.63 -21.41 -34.91
C SER A 187 22.29 -22.65 -35.75
N PHE A 188 21.59 -23.64 -35.16
CA PHE A 188 21.07 -24.83 -35.86
C PHE A 188 19.82 -24.57 -36.73
N CYS A 189 19.40 -23.31 -36.89
CA CYS A 189 18.31 -22.89 -37.79
C CYS A 189 18.82 -22.28 -39.11
N CYS A 190 20.11 -21.95 -39.22
CA CYS A 190 20.71 -21.26 -40.37
C CYS A 190 21.04 -22.23 -41.52
N ASP A 191 21.16 -21.70 -42.75
CA ASP A 191 21.43 -22.53 -43.94
C ASP A 191 22.86 -23.06 -44.00
N GLY A 192 22.96 -24.38 -44.19
CA GLY A 192 24.19 -25.16 -44.21
C GLY A 192 23.90 -26.61 -43.79
N GLU A 193 24.94 -27.45 -43.70
CA GLU A 193 24.81 -28.87 -43.32
C GLU A 193 24.36 -29.10 -41.85
N LYS A 194 24.26 -28.03 -41.05
CA LYS A 194 23.88 -28.07 -39.61
C LYS A 194 22.42 -27.67 -39.33
N ARG A 195 21.52 -27.83 -40.29
CA ARG A 195 20.12 -27.36 -40.18
C ARG A 195 19.20 -28.36 -39.45
N VAL A 196 19.31 -28.41 -38.13
CA VAL A 196 18.62 -29.39 -37.25
C VAL A 196 17.22 -28.93 -36.81
N LEU A 197 16.94 -27.63 -36.83
CA LEU A 197 15.65 -27.05 -36.43
C LEU A 197 15.05 -26.18 -37.57
N LYS A 198 13.73 -25.97 -37.55
CA LYS A 198 13.05 -25.06 -38.49
C LYS A 198 13.14 -23.61 -38.02
N ALA A 199 12.87 -23.36 -36.73
CA ALA A 199 12.93 -22.03 -36.12
C ALA A 199 12.94 -22.11 -34.58
N VAL A 200 13.55 -21.11 -33.93
CA VAL A 200 13.51 -20.88 -32.47
C VAL A 200 13.20 -19.41 -32.22
N GLN A 201 12.03 -19.12 -31.63
CA GLN A 201 11.53 -17.75 -31.44
C GLN A 201 11.06 -17.53 -30.00
N TYR A 202 11.24 -16.31 -29.47
CA TYR A 202 10.57 -15.90 -28.23
C TYR A 202 9.11 -15.53 -28.54
N THR A 203 8.20 -15.68 -27.56
CA THR A 203 6.83 -15.13 -27.70
C THR A 203 6.76 -13.62 -27.44
N SER A 204 7.85 -13.01 -26.97
CA SER A 204 7.98 -11.59 -26.66
C SER A 204 9.38 -11.08 -27.01
N ASP A 205 9.44 -10.05 -27.85
CA ASP A 205 10.69 -9.37 -28.21
C ASP A 205 11.24 -8.47 -27.10
N TYR A 206 10.42 -8.13 -26.10
CA TYR A 206 10.78 -7.23 -25.00
C TYR A 206 11.64 -7.94 -23.94
N GLU A 207 12.78 -7.34 -23.58
CA GLU A 207 13.71 -7.80 -22.55
C GLU A 207 13.80 -6.75 -21.43
N PHE A 208 13.60 -7.16 -20.18
CA PHE A 208 13.71 -6.31 -19.00
C PHE A 208 15.18 -6.14 -18.59
N ALA A 209 15.48 -5.11 -17.77
CA ALA A 209 16.84 -4.78 -17.34
C ALA A 209 17.56 -5.87 -16.49
N ASN A 210 16.85 -6.94 -16.12
CA ASN A 210 17.39 -8.14 -15.46
C ASN A 210 17.57 -9.35 -16.41
N GLY A 211 17.39 -9.17 -17.72
CA GLY A 211 17.53 -10.21 -18.75
C GLY A 211 16.29 -11.09 -18.94
N CYS A 212 15.27 -10.99 -18.09
CA CYS A 212 14.01 -11.71 -18.27
C CYS A 212 13.16 -11.11 -19.39
N ARG A 213 12.35 -11.94 -20.06
CA ARG A 213 11.39 -11.55 -21.11
C ARG A 213 9.92 -11.74 -20.69
N THR A 214 9.71 -12.31 -19.51
CA THR A 214 8.42 -12.41 -18.80
C THR A 214 8.04 -11.09 -18.10
N PRO A 215 6.75 -10.79 -17.88
CA PRO A 215 6.33 -9.62 -17.10
C PRO A 215 6.70 -9.72 -15.61
N PRO A 216 6.87 -8.60 -14.87
CA PRO A 216 7.40 -8.61 -13.50
C PRO A 216 6.62 -9.49 -12.51
N TRP A 217 5.29 -9.60 -12.66
CA TRP A 217 4.48 -10.47 -11.79
C TRP A 217 4.71 -11.98 -12.06
N ARG A 218 5.10 -12.37 -13.27
CA ARG A 218 5.53 -13.75 -13.57
C ARG A 218 6.98 -14.02 -13.16
N GLN A 219 7.84 -12.98 -13.17
CA GLN A 219 9.21 -13.07 -12.63
C GLN A 219 9.24 -13.40 -11.13
N VAL A 220 8.24 -12.96 -10.34
CA VAL A 220 8.07 -13.35 -8.92
C VAL A 220 7.85 -14.86 -8.75
N HIS A 221 7.35 -15.55 -9.79
CA HIS A 221 7.20 -17.01 -9.83
C HIS A 221 8.42 -17.72 -10.48
N GLY A 222 9.51 -17.01 -10.75
CA GLY A 222 10.75 -17.55 -11.31
C GLY A 222 10.76 -17.72 -12.83
N GLU A 223 9.69 -17.36 -13.54
CA GLU A 223 9.65 -17.49 -15.01
C GLU A 223 10.57 -16.47 -15.69
N ILE A 224 11.41 -16.93 -16.62
CA ILE A 224 12.45 -16.15 -17.31
C ILE A 224 11.97 -15.71 -18.70
N CYS A 225 11.50 -16.64 -19.52
CA CYS A 225 10.98 -16.37 -20.87
C CYS A 225 10.09 -17.53 -21.37
N TYR A 226 9.33 -17.27 -22.44
CA TYR A 226 8.64 -18.32 -23.19
C TYR A 226 9.14 -18.37 -24.64
N LEU A 227 9.18 -19.57 -25.20
CA LEU A 227 9.72 -19.90 -26.52
C LEU A 227 8.72 -20.71 -27.33
N VAL A 228 8.81 -20.57 -28.66
CA VAL A 228 8.22 -21.48 -29.64
C VAL A 228 9.37 -22.09 -30.44
N ILE A 229 9.51 -23.41 -30.37
CA ILE A 229 10.55 -24.16 -31.08
C ILE A 229 9.88 -25.04 -32.13
N GLN A 230 10.26 -24.86 -33.39
CA GLN A 230 9.80 -25.66 -34.51
C GLN A 230 10.87 -26.69 -34.88
N THR A 231 10.59 -27.95 -34.59
CA THR A 231 11.40 -29.13 -34.95
C THR A 231 11.04 -29.60 -36.36
N TRP A 232 11.81 -30.53 -36.95
CA TRP A 232 11.46 -31.13 -38.24
C TRP A 232 10.41 -32.24 -38.13
N ASP A 233 10.51 -33.03 -37.06
CA ASP A 233 9.82 -34.30 -36.79
C ASP A 233 8.59 -34.20 -35.88
N THR A 234 8.47 -33.16 -35.06
CA THR A 234 7.35 -32.99 -34.11
C THR A 234 6.56 -31.67 -34.33
N GLN A 235 5.46 -31.50 -33.60
CA GLN A 235 4.68 -30.25 -33.62
C GLN A 235 5.43 -29.12 -32.90
N PRO A 236 5.13 -27.83 -33.18
CA PRO A 236 5.76 -26.71 -32.50
C PRO A 236 5.67 -26.82 -30.98
N LEU A 237 6.83 -26.84 -30.33
CA LEU A 237 6.98 -26.97 -28.88
C LEU A 237 6.84 -25.58 -28.25
N TYR A 238 5.83 -25.40 -27.41
CA TYR A 238 5.61 -24.21 -26.60
C TYR A 238 6.30 -24.43 -25.25
N VAL A 239 7.36 -23.67 -24.98
CA VAL A 239 8.30 -23.93 -23.87
C VAL A 239 8.34 -22.74 -22.91
N THR A 240 8.26 -23.01 -21.61
CA THR A 240 8.56 -22.06 -20.54
C THR A 240 9.94 -22.36 -19.97
N CYS A 241 10.79 -21.33 -19.87
CA CYS A 241 12.04 -21.37 -19.13
C CYS A 241 11.87 -20.65 -17.78
N SER A 242 12.25 -21.30 -16.70
CA SER A 242 12.13 -20.82 -15.31
C SER A 242 13.46 -21.00 -14.57
N THR A 243 13.66 -20.28 -13.48
CA THR A 243 14.79 -20.48 -12.55
C THR A 243 14.78 -21.85 -11.86
N ALA A 244 13.76 -22.68 -12.09
CA ALA A 244 13.66 -24.07 -11.65
C ALA A 244 13.77 -25.11 -12.80
N GLY A 245 14.11 -24.69 -14.02
CA GLY A 245 14.22 -25.56 -15.20
C GLY A 245 13.28 -25.18 -16.36
N VAL A 246 13.15 -26.08 -17.32
CA VAL A 246 12.46 -25.88 -18.60
C VAL A 246 11.31 -26.88 -18.77
N PHE A 247 10.15 -26.47 -19.25
CA PHE A 247 9.00 -27.36 -19.45
C PHE A 247 8.07 -26.94 -20.59
N LEU A 248 7.19 -27.85 -21.04
CA LEU A 248 6.20 -27.62 -22.10
C LEU A 248 4.87 -27.09 -21.57
N ASN A 249 4.20 -26.27 -22.39
CA ASN A 249 2.87 -25.72 -22.16
C ASN A 249 1.82 -26.35 -23.09
N GLY A 250 0.54 -26.28 -22.71
CA GLY A 250 -0.58 -26.89 -23.46
C GLY A 250 -0.80 -26.38 -24.90
N VAL A 251 -0.96 -27.32 -25.84
CA VAL A 251 -0.93 -27.07 -27.31
C VAL A 251 -2.25 -26.51 -27.88
N ARG A 252 -2.78 -25.40 -27.33
CA ARG A 252 -3.93 -24.65 -27.89
C ARG A 252 -3.74 -23.12 -27.96
N GLY A 253 -2.49 -22.67 -28.12
CA GLY A 253 -2.10 -21.26 -28.18
C GLY A 253 -2.15 -20.57 -29.56
N ILE A 254 -3.14 -20.81 -30.42
CA ILE A 254 -3.29 -20.05 -31.70
C ILE A 254 -4.75 -19.62 -31.97
N ARG A 255 -5.36 -18.88 -31.04
CA ARG A 255 -6.44 -17.91 -31.32
C ARG A 255 -6.29 -16.69 -30.39
N PRO A 256 -6.47 -15.43 -30.83
CA PRO A 256 -6.19 -14.25 -29.99
C PRO A 256 -7.23 -13.94 -28.89
N GLU A 257 -8.15 -14.85 -28.60
CA GLU A 257 -9.39 -14.60 -27.83
C GLU A 257 -9.71 -15.74 -26.85
N ALA A 258 -8.73 -16.17 -26.04
CA ALA A 258 -8.91 -17.19 -25.00
C ALA A 258 -8.08 -16.86 -23.73
N GLU A 259 -8.60 -17.26 -22.58
CA GLU A 259 -8.23 -16.70 -21.27
C GLU A 259 -7.12 -17.48 -20.52
N GLU A 260 -6.33 -16.75 -19.75
CA GLU A 260 -5.48 -17.03 -18.56
C GLU A 260 -4.69 -18.35 -18.41
N ASN A 261 -5.15 -19.52 -18.86
CA ASN A 261 -4.56 -20.84 -18.59
C ASN A 261 -3.54 -21.30 -19.66
N ALA A 262 -3.01 -20.38 -20.49
CA ALA A 262 -2.13 -20.69 -21.63
C ALA A 262 -0.70 -21.16 -21.26
N PHE A 263 -0.36 -21.19 -19.96
CA PHE A 263 0.99 -21.44 -19.45
C PHE A 263 1.07 -22.59 -18.43
N ASP A 264 0.01 -23.41 -18.32
CA ASP A 264 0.03 -24.57 -17.44
C ASP A 264 1.05 -25.62 -17.92
N ARG A 265 1.86 -26.12 -16.98
CA ARG A 265 2.91 -27.12 -17.23
C ARG A 265 2.30 -28.45 -17.63
N THR A 266 2.61 -28.93 -18.84
CA THR A 266 2.14 -30.23 -19.37
C THR A 266 3.22 -31.30 -19.47
N SER A 267 4.48 -30.99 -19.15
CA SER A 267 5.58 -31.97 -19.06
C SER A 267 6.24 -32.01 -17.69
N GLU A 268 7.14 -32.96 -17.50
CA GLU A 268 8.19 -32.87 -16.47
C GLU A 268 9.10 -31.65 -16.71
N VAL A 269 9.94 -31.33 -15.73
CA VAL A 269 10.86 -30.18 -15.79
C VAL A 269 12.27 -30.67 -16.11
N TYR A 270 12.81 -30.19 -17.22
CA TYR A 270 14.14 -30.51 -17.70
C TYR A 270 15.16 -29.48 -17.21
N LYS A 271 16.39 -29.93 -16.94
CA LYS A 271 17.48 -29.07 -16.45
C LYS A 271 17.89 -27.93 -17.41
N ASP A 272 17.78 -28.15 -18.71
CA ASP A 272 18.17 -27.22 -19.78
C ASP A 272 17.37 -27.48 -21.07
N LEU A 273 17.44 -26.54 -22.02
CA LEU A 273 16.70 -26.60 -23.29
C LEU A 273 17.15 -27.77 -24.19
N VAL A 274 18.44 -28.11 -24.14
CA VAL A 274 19.03 -29.18 -24.97
C VAL A 274 18.50 -30.55 -24.55
N THR A 275 18.36 -30.79 -23.23
CA THR A 275 17.85 -32.05 -22.66
C THR A 275 16.37 -32.23 -22.98
N LEU A 276 15.57 -31.15 -22.91
CA LEU A 276 14.19 -31.16 -23.39
C LEU A 276 14.13 -31.55 -24.87
N LEU A 277 14.91 -30.91 -25.74
CA LEU A 277 14.89 -31.22 -27.18
C LEU A 277 15.39 -32.64 -27.49
N LYS A 278 16.42 -33.15 -26.80
CA LYS A 278 16.87 -34.55 -26.94
C LYS A 278 15.79 -35.58 -26.56
N SER A 279 14.85 -35.25 -25.67
CA SER A 279 13.72 -36.14 -25.33
C SER A 279 12.48 -35.96 -26.22
N MET A 280 12.31 -34.78 -26.82
CA MET A 280 11.10 -34.40 -27.58
C MET A 280 11.27 -34.41 -29.11
N SER A 281 12.49 -34.62 -29.62
CA SER A 281 12.80 -34.68 -31.06
C SER A 281 13.93 -35.69 -31.31
N PRO A 282 13.62 -36.93 -31.75
CA PRO A 282 14.61 -37.89 -32.20
C PRO A 282 15.58 -37.33 -33.24
N HIS A 283 15.08 -36.51 -34.19
CA HIS A 283 15.91 -35.87 -35.22
C HIS A 283 16.96 -34.91 -34.60
N PHE A 284 16.61 -34.22 -33.52
CA PHE A 284 17.57 -33.40 -32.77
C PHE A 284 18.54 -34.24 -31.93
N ALA A 285 18.07 -35.36 -31.37
CA ALA A 285 18.89 -36.27 -30.59
C ALA A 285 20.02 -36.91 -31.42
N ASP A 286 19.70 -37.43 -32.61
CA ASP A 286 20.65 -38.12 -33.50
C ASP A 286 21.80 -37.21 -33.97
N PHE A 287 21.49 -35.96 -34.33
CA PHE A 287 22.51 -34.97 -34.70
C PHE A 287 23.41 -34.63 -33.50
N ALA A 288 22.80 -34.43 -32.32
CA ALA A 288 23.50 -34.04 -31.09
C ALA A 288 24.27 -35.20 -30.40
N PHE A 289 24.51 -36.30 -31.11
CA PHE A 289 25.51 -37.32 -30.78
C PHE A 289 26.79 -37.23 -31.63
N GLN A 290 26.83 -36.38 -32.67
CA GLN A 290 27.98 -36.28 -33.59
C GLN A 290 28.94 -35.11 -33.29
N GLU A 291 28.54 -34.12 -32.49
CA GLU A 291 29.40 -33.02 -32.04
C GLU A 291 29.38 -32.84 -30.51
N GLU A 292 30.35 -33.46 -29.80
CA GLU A 292 30.74 -33.03 -28.45
C GLU A 292 32.02 -32.18 -28.50
N PRO A 293 31.97 -30.91 -28.06
CA PRO A 293 33.12 -30.18 -27.57
C PRO A 293 33.20 -30.25 -26.03
N SER A 294 34.33 -30.70 -25.51
CA SER A 294 34.56 -30.89 -24.07
C SER A 294 34.59 -29.57 -23.27
N SER A 295 33.71 -29.40 -22.28
CA SER A 295 33.74 -28.25 -21.36
C SER A 295 33.54 -28.60 -19.88
N THR A 296 34.09 -29.74 -19.42
CA THR A 296 34.15 -30.10 -17.99
C THR A 296 35.29 -29.39 -17.24
N GLN A 297 35.21 -28.05 -17.12
CA GLN A 297 36.00 -27.34 -16.11
C GLN A 297 35.20 -27.17 -14.81
N LYS A 298 35.81 -27.57 -13.70
CA LYS A 298 35.21 -27.61 -12.37
C LYS A 298 35.08 -26.19 -11.81
N ILE A 299 33.87 -25.81 -11.41
CA ILE A 299 33.67 -24.80 -10.37
C ILE A 299 33.39 -25.57 -9.08
N GLN A 300 34.33 -25.53 -8.14
CA GLN A 300 34.14 -26.14 -6.82
C GLN A 300 33.40 -25.19 -5.87
N HIS A 301 32.82 -25.79 -4.81
CA HIS A 301 32.08 -25.15 -3.72
C HIS A 301 32.55 -23.74 -3.34
N MET A 302 31.56 -22.88 -3.09
CA MET A 302 31.69 -21.78 -2.16
C MET A 302 30.56 -21.93 -1.12
N GLU A 303 30.90 -22.52 0.03
CA GLU A 303 30.04 -22.54 1.21
C GLU A 303 30.52 -21.52 2.25
N SER A 304 29.59 -21.14 3.12
CA SER A 304 29.70 -20.13 4.17
C SER A 304 30.87 -20.32 5.14
N VAL A 305 31.39 -19.22 5.69
CA VAL A 305 31.16 -18.84 7.11
C VAL A 305 31.71 -17.43 7.41
N ASP A 306 31.08 -16.82 8.41
CA ASP A 306 31.28 -15.59 9.18
C ASP A 306 32.65 -14.86 9.16
N ALA A 307 32.59 -13.57 9.50
CA ALA A 307 33.76 -12.71 9.73
C ALA A 307 33.60 -11.89 11.03
N GLU A 308 34.26 -12.33 12.09
CA GLU A 308 34.49 -11.54 13.31
C GLU A 308 35.99 -11.43 13.62
N GLU A 309 36.34 -10.28 14.22
CA GLU A 309 37.44 -10.04 15.17
C GLU A 309 38.91 -10.41 14.79
N GLN A 310 39.69 -9.35 14.57
CA GLN A 310 41.02 -9.07 15.17
C GLN A 310 42.16 -10.12 15.17
N GLY A 311 43.37 -9.71 14.75
CA GLY A 311 44.60 -10.46 15.12
C GLY A 311 45.82 -10.36 14.18
N GLN A 312 46.45 -9.19 14.08
CA GLN A 312 47.85 -9.09 13.58
C GLN A 312 48.83 -9.67 14.63
N PRO A 313 49.99 -10.27 14.26
CA PRO A 313 51.10 -9.45 13.71
C PRO A 313 52.10 -10.12 12.72
N GLN A 314 52.80 -9.24 11.98
CA GLN A 314 54.23 -9.25 11.59
C GLN A 314 54.93 -10.62 11.29
N ARG A 315 55.63 -10.74 10.15
CA ARG A 315 56.96 -10.12 9.97
C ARG A 315 57.39 -9.90 8.52
N SER A 316 58.45 -9.09 8.37
CA SER A 316 59.12 -8.69 7.14
C SER A 316 60.03 -9.75 6.53
N TYR A 317 60.30 -9.60 5.22
CA TYR A 317 61.67 -9.62 4.66
C TYR A 317 61.78 -8.56 3.56
N ASP A 318 63.00 -8.29 3.09
CA ASP A 318 63.44 -6.94 2.72
C ASP A 318 64.40 -6.90 1.52
N HIS A 319 64.54 -5.72 0.88
CA HIS A 319 65.62 -5.32 -0.05
C HIS A 319 65.72 -6.07 -1.42
N GLN A 320 66.33 -5.56 -2.51
CA GLN A 320 66.71 -4.19 -2.96
C GLN A 320 67.09 -4.20 -4.47
N GLU A 321 66.78 -3.12 -5.21
CA GLU A 321 67.55 -2.56 -6.36
C GLU A 321 67.83 -3.46 -7.62
N LYS A 322 68.35 -3.00 -8.79
CA LYS A 322 68.92 -1.71 -9.27
C LYS A 322 68.89 -1.57 -10.82
N ASN A 323 69.42 -0.45 -11.35
CA ASN A 323 69.99 -0.23 -12.72
C ASN A 323 68.98 -0.11 -13.90
N VAL A 324 69.17 0.63 -15.01
CA VAL A 324 70.22 1.57 -15.58
C VAL A 324 69.58 2.27 -16.82
N HIS A 325 69.97 3.36 -17.53
CA HIS A 325 70.99 4.45 -17.66
C HIS A 325 70.31 5.57 -18.56
N GLU A 326 70.80 6.76 -18.95
CA GLU A 326 71.71 7.82 -18.45
C GLU A 326 71.67 9.03 -19.46
N LYS A 327 72.28 10.18 -19.13
CA LYS A 327 72.67 11.34 -20.00
C LYS A 327 71.58 12.24 -20.63
N ALA A 328 71.83 13.53 -20.97
CA ALA A 328 72.70 14.56 -20.36
C ALA A 328 72.52 15.97 -21.00
N ARG A 329 72.72 17.03 -20.17
CA ARG A 329 73.35 18.35 -20.45
C ARG A 329 72.60 19.57 -21.07
N GLN A 330 73.00 20.72 -20.49
CA GLN A 330 73.16 22.10 -21.03
C GLN A 330 72.03 23.16 -20.90
N GLN A 331 72.24 24.04 -19.90
CA GLN A 331 71.92 25.49 -19.87
C GLN A 331 73.12 26.28 -20.51
N PRO A 332 73.28 27.64 -20.48
CA PRO A 332 72.47 28.71 -19.82
C PRO A 332 72.32 30.04 -20.60
N VAL A 333 71.72 31.08 -19.98
CA VAL A 333 72.37 32.38 -19.62
C VAL A 333 71.36 33.36 -18.98
N GLN A 334 71.89 34.27 -18.15
CA GLN A 334 71.20 35.17 -17.21
C GLN A 334 70.65 36.46 -17.86
N ASN A 335 69.73 37.15 -17.16
CA ASN A 335 70.07 38.47 -16.61
C ASN A 335 69.20 38.93 -15.42
N LYS A 336 69.67 39.95 -14.69
CA LYS A 336 69.09 40.50 -13.44
C LYS A 336 68.60 41.94 -13.65
N LEU A 337 67.59 42.41 -12.90
CA LEU A 337 67.76 43.33 -11.75
C LEU A 337 66.42 43.80 -11.14
N GLY A 338 66.50 44.38 -9.93
CA GLY A 338 65.47 45.29 -9.39
C GLY A 338 64.43 44.65 -8.47
N GLY A 339 64.26 45.20 -7.26
CA GLY A 339 63.18 44.81 -6.36
C GLY A 339 63.14 45.63 -5.07
N LYS A 340 62.03 45.55 -4.34
CA LYS A 340 61.91 45.92 -2.91
C LYS A 340 60.72 45.19 -2.28
N LYS A 341 60.83 44.88 -0.98
CA LYS A 341 59.86 44.08 -0.23
C LYS A 341 58.69 44.94 0.27
N LYS A 342 57.49 44.36 0.33
CA LYS A 342 56.61 44.42 1.51
C LYS A 342 55.82 43.12 1.62
N LEU A 343 55.41 42.74 2.82
CA LEU A 343 54.86 41.42 3.11
C LEU A 343 53.32 41.39 2.96
N GLU A 344 52.79 40.25 2.50
CA GLU A 344 51.44 39.80 2.83
C GLU A 344 51.35 39.43 4.32
N PRO A 345 50.13 39.34 4.87
CA PRO A 345 49.68 38.00 5.28
C PRO A 345 48.55 37.42 4.41
N SER A 346 48.59 36.09 4.29
CA SER A 346 47.59 35.22 3.66
C SER A 346 46.28 35.16 4.50
N LEU A 347 45.12 34.65 4.05
CA LEU A 347 44.90 33.30 3.50
C LEU A 347 43.73 33.17 2.50
N LYS A 348 44.01 32.46 1.41
CA LYS A 348 43.17 31.39 0.79
C LYS A 348 41.66 31.63 0.60
N TRP A 349 41.30 32.55 -0.29
CA TRP A 349 40.07 32.42 -1.10
C TRP A 349 40.43 32.08 -2.55
N LYS A 350 40.63 30.78 -2.83
CA LYS A 350 40.74 30.15 -4.17
C LYS A 350 40.98 28.64 -4.04
N ASN A 351 39.92 27.84 -4.16
CA ASN A 351 39.97 26.43 -4.63
C ASN A 351 38.58 25.80 -4.89
N LEU A 352 37.61 26.59 -5.37
CA LEU A 352 36.45 26.10 -6.12
C LEU A 352 36.40 26.90 -7.41
N GLY A 353 37.02 26.37 -8.47
CA GLY A 353 37.24 27.09 -9.72
C GLY A 353 36.12 26.86 -10.73
N LEU A 354 35.37 27.91 -11.06
CA LEU A 354 34.59 28.05 -12.29
C LEU A 354 34.36 29.55 -12.59
N ALA A 355 34.16 29.88 -13.88
CA ALA A 355 34.00 31.21 -14.48
C ALA A 355 35.28 32.06 -14.73
N SER A 356 35.22 32.85 -15.81
CA SER A 356 36.28 33.65 -16.43
C SER A 356 35.89 35.15 -16.41
N PRO A 357 36.82 36.13 -16.44
CA PRO A 357 36.50 37.53 -16.16
C PRO A 357 36.10 38.38 -17.38
N TYR A 358 35.14 39.29 -17.18
CA TYR A 358 35.35 40.77 -17.11
C TYR A 358 36.66 41.35 -17.74
N GLU A 359 36.70 42.51 -18.41
CA GLU A 359 35.67 43.49 -18.84
C GLU A 359 36.29 44.53 -19.83
N TYR A 360 35.46 45.45 -20.37
CA TYR A 360 35.72 46.80 -20.94
C TYR A 360 37.06 47.23 -21.62
N VAL A 361 36.93 48.10 -22.64
CA VAL A 361 37.26 49.56 -22.56
C VAL A 361 36.68 50.31 -23.77
N ILE A 362 36.32 51.58 -23.59
CA ILE A 362 35.87 52.53 -24.64
C ILE A 362 36.77 53.78 -24.59
N ILE A 363 37.22 54.30 -25.75
CA ILE A 363 37.29 55.74 -26.14
C ILE A 363 37.95 55.90 -27.54
N PRO A 364 37.51 56.84 -28.41
CA PRO A 364 38.00 57.03 -29.79
C PRO A 364 38.75 58.39 -29.96
N PRO A 365 38.84 59.10 -31.12
CA PRO A 365 38.70 58.73 -32.55
C PRO A 365 39.84 59.26 -33.48
N HIS A 366 39.92 58.75 -34.72
CA HIS A 366 40.36 59.49 -35.94
C HIS A 366 39.73 58.77 -37.16
N ILE A 367 38.93 59.36 -38.07
CA ILE A 367 39.07 60.51 -39.00
C ILE A 367 39.43 60.08 -40.43
N PHE A 368 38.40 60.10 -41.29
CA PHE A 368 38.36 60.25 -42.78
C PHE A 368 38.99 59.16 -43.70
N ASN A 369 38.61 59.02 -44.99
CA ASN A 369 37.33 59.16 -45.77
C ASN A 369 37.59 58.73 -47.25
N VAL A 370 36.54 58.74 -48.11
CA VAL A 370 36.55 58.91 -49.60
C VAL A 370 36.45 57.67 -50.53
N PHE A 371 35.23 57.45 -51.09
CA PHE A 371 34.84 57.11 -52.50
C PHE A 371 35.37 55.82 -53.22
N GLU A 372 34.72 55.19 -54.22
CA GLU A 372 33.33 55.19 -54.78
C GLU A 372 33.20 54.08 -55.89
N ILE A 373 31.96 53.75 -56.33
CA ILE A 373 31.50 53.46 -57.74
C ILE A 373 30.66 52.16 -57.95
N CYS A 374 29.65 52.31 -58.83
CA CYS A 374 28.85 51.32 -59.58
C CYS A 374 27.59 50.66 -58.96
N ALA A 375 26.44 51.22 -59.34
CA ALA A 375 25.07 50.76 -59.08
C ALA A 375 24.56 49.63 -60.00
N LYS A 376 23.36 49.09 -59.69
CA LYS A 376 22.24 49.01 -60.65
C LYS A 376 20.86 48.81 -59.99
N LEU A 377 19.80 48.93 -60.81
CA LEU A 377 18.37 49.01 -60.45
C LEU A 377 17.58 47.90 -61.21
N PRO A 378 16.31 47.58 -60.86
CA PRO A 378 15.16 48.40 -61.29
C PRO A 378 14.05 48.62 -60.22
N ARG A 379 13.04 49.44 -60.57
CA ARG A 379 11.81 49.78 -59.81
C ARG A 379 10.60 49.03 -60.43
N THR A 380 9.38 48.97 -59.88
CA THR A 380 8.40 50.01 -59.39
C THR A 380 7.23 49.29 -58.66
N MET A 381 6.32 49.84 -57.83
CA MET A 381 5.98 51.11 -57.14
C MET A 381 4.79 50.79 -56.15
N GLN A 382 4.17 51.61 -55.28
CA GLN A 382 4.20 53.06 -54.93
C GLN A 382 3.63 53.31 -53.49
N LYS A 383 3.74 54.57 -53.00
CA LYS A 383 2.82 55.41 -52.16
C LYS A 383 1.58 54.81 -51.42
N LYS A 384 1.11 55.34 -50.27
CA LYS A 384 1.63 56.28 -49.21
C LYS A 384 0.56 56.46 -48.09
N ALA A 385 0.95 57.04 -46.93
CA ALA A 385 0.09 57.75 -45.93
C ALA A 385 -0.92 56.90 -45.10
N ASN A 386 -1.46 57.32 -43.93
CA ASN A 386 -1.08 58.32 -42.90
C ASN A 386 -1.84 58.04 -41.56
N PHE A 387 -1.31 58.55 -40.43
CA PHE A 387 -2.02 58.97 -39.18
C PHE A 387 -3.14 58.13 -38.51
N SER A 388 -2.78 57.50 -37.37
CA SER A 388 -3.35 57.76 -36.01
C SER A 388 -4.75 57.29 -35.53
N VAL A 389 -4.80 57.04 -34.21
CA VAL A 389 -5.94 57.10 -33.24
C VAL A 389 -6.64 55.78 -32.77
N SER A 390 -6.83 55.71 -31.44
CA SER A 390 -7.80 54.94 -30.60
C SER A 390 -7.67 53.43 -30.28
N SER A 391 -7.62 53.20 -28.94
CA SER A 391 -8.27 52.15 -28.11
C SER A 391 -8.00 50.63 -28.27
N LEU A 392 -7.40 50.10 -27.21
CA LEU A 392 -7.48 48.75 -26.62
C LEU A 392 -8.92 48.36 -26.14
N PRO A 393 -9.18 47.14 -25.62
CA PRO A 393 -8.50 45.83 -25.78
C PRO A 393 -9.49 44.66 -26.08
N GLY A 394 -8.95 43.45 -26.22
CA GLY A 394 -9.70 42.19 -26.00
C GLY A 394 -9.36 41.09 -27.00
N ARG A 395 -8.59 40.08 -26.59
CA ARG A 395 -8.20 38.97 -27.48
C ARG A 395 -8.51 37.61 -26.85
N GLN A 396 -9.33 36.82 -27.55
CA GLN A 396 -9.68 35.47 -27.13
C GLN A 396 -8.61 34.44 -27.50
N SER A 397 -8.64 33.39 -26.69
CA SER A 397 -7.99 32.08 -26.71
C SER A 397 -7.64 31.38 -28.04
N SER A 398 -6.62 30.51 -27.92
CA SER A 398 -6.53 29.14 -28.51
C SER A 398 -5.83 28.84 -29.85
N ILE A 399 -5.44 27.55 -29.93
CA ILE A 399 -5.01 26.71 -31.07
C ILE A 399 -3.59 26.91 -31.64
N LYS A 400 -2.68 25.93 -31.41
CA LYS A 400 -1.92 25.11 -32.41
C LYS A 400 -0.75 24.33 -31.76
N THR A 401 -0.80 22.99 -31.65
CA THR A 401 -0.30 21.91 -32.57
C THR A 401 1.20 21.57 -32.47
N LYS A 402 1.58 20.32 -32.81
CA LYS A 402 2.80 19.62 -32.33
C LYS A 402 4.01 19.60 -33.28
N THR A 403 5.22 19.48 -32.69
CA THR A 403 6.43 18.70 -33.15
C THR A 403 7.16 19.10 -34.44
N PRO A 404 8.42 18.64 -34.71
CA PRO A 404 9.36 17.82 -33.89
C PRO A 404 10.83 18.33 -33.78
N GLY A 405 11.63 17.71 -32.90
CA GLY A 405 13.08 17.46 -33.13
C GLY A 405 14.11 18.21 -32.24
N GLY A 406 15.11 17.49 -31.72
CA GLY A 406 16.28 18.04 -31.01
C GLY A 406 16.68 17.25 -29.75
N GLU A 407 17.91 16.75 -29.68
CA GLU A 407 18.40 15.83 -28.63
C GLU A 407 18.86 16.54 -27.33
N GLY A 408 18.78 15.84 -26.19
CA GLY A 408 19.31 16.30 -24.90
C GLY A 408 19.03 15.32 -23.75
N THR A 409 20.06 14.73 -23.15
CA THR A 409 19.92 13.57 -22.24
C THR A 409 19.82 13.94 -20.75
N VAL A 410 18.60 13.90 -20.20
CA VAL A 410 18.31 13.36 -18.85
C VAL A 410 16.96 12.66 -18.93
N ARG A 411 16.83 11.44 -18.37
CA ARG A 411 15.53 10.76 -18.24
C ARG A 411 15.07 10.81 -16.78
N ASP A 412 14.08 11.65 -16.51
CA ASP A 412 13.35 11.62 -15.24
C ASP A 412 12.62 10.29 -15.04
N PHE A 413 12.60 9.80 -13.80
CA PHE A 413 11.77 8.68 -13.40
C PHE A 413 10.36 9.17 -13.05
N SER A 414 9.34 8.57 -13.68
CA SER A 414 7.92 8.86 -13.45
C SER A 414 7.47 8.48 -12.02
N GLU A 415 7.62 9.40 -11.07
CA GLU A 415 7.14 9.23 -9.68
C GLU A 415 5.63 9.44 -9.53
N SER A 416 4.82 8.54 -10.11
CA SER A 416 3.38 8.46 -9.78
C SER A 416 3.22 8.11 -8.29
N SER A 417 2.93 9.14 -7.48
CA SER A 417 2.67 9.04 -6.05
C SER A 417 1.67 10.12 -5.70
N SER A 418 0.47 9.70 -5.31
CA SER A 418 -0.67 10.54 -4.91
C SER A 418 -0.45 11.15 -3.52
N GLU A 419 0.59 11.96 -3.40
CA GLU A 419 0.73 12.92 -2.29
C GLU A 419 -0.10 14.16 -2.69
N SER A 420 -1.04 14.60 -1.85
CA SER A 420 -1.85 15.80 -2.10
C SER A 420 -0.97 17.06 -2.09
N GLU A 421 -1.28 18.00 -2.98
CA GLU A 421 -0.50 19.22 -3.22
C GLU A 421 -0.88 20.34 -2.23
N GLU A 422 -0.64 20.07 -0.93
CA GLU A 422 -0.58 21.12 0.08
C GLU A 422 0.62 22.06 -0.19
N ASP A 423 0.42 23.37 -0.07
CA ASP A 423 1.34 24.48 -0.39
C ASP A 423 1.64 24.74 -1.90
N GLU A 424 0.70 24.43 -2.82
CA GLU A 424 0.63 25.02 -4.19
C GLU A 424 0.21 26.52 -4.17
N GLU A 425 0.82 27.32 -3.29
CA GLU A 425 0.82 28.78 -3.44
C GLU A 425 1.55 29.14 -4.74
N GLN A 426 0.78 29.48 -5.78
CA GLN A 426 1.30 30.04 -7.02
C GLN A 426 2.14 31.28 -6.71
N PRO A 427 3.27 31.50 -7.41
CA PRO A 427 4.06 32.71 -7.22
C PRO A 427 3.30 33.92 -7.73
N GLU A 428 2.68 34.69 -6.82
CA GLU A 428 2.09 36.00 -7.16
C GLU A 428 3.15 36.90 -7.81
N ARG A 429 3.04 37.08 -9.13
CA ARG A 429 3.81 38.09 -9.86
C ARG A 429 3.24 39.47 -9.55
N ARG A 430 3.53 40.01 -8.37
CA ARG A 430 3.21 41.40 -8.05
C ARG A 430 4.03 42.34 -8.94
N THR A 431 3.36 43.33 -9.49
CA THR A 431 3.97 44.44 -10.24
C THR A 431 4.88 45.26 -9.33
N GLU A 432 6.00 45.71 -9.87
CA GLU A 432 6.95 46.61 -9.21
C GLU A 432 6.28 47.96 -8.90
N SER A 433 5.76 48.12 -7.68
CA SER A 433 5.28 49.40 -7.19
C SER A 433 6.47 50.26 -6.75
N ASN A 434 6.76 51.33 -7.49
CA ASN A 434 7.74 52.35 -7.09
C ASN A 434 7.22 53.15 -5.88
N THR A 435 7.43 52.59 -4.70
CA THR A 435 7.27 53.22 -3.38
C THR A 435 8.60 53.12 -2.64
N ASP A 436 9.02 54.19 -1.98
CA ASP A 436 10.32 54.26 -1.30
C ASP A 436 10.55 53.08 -0.35
N LEU A 437 11.66 52.36 -0.56
CA LEU A 437 11.96 51.16 0.22
C LEU A 437 12.20 51.52 1.70
N PRO A 438 11.59 50.79 2.66
CA PRO A 438 11.69 51.07 4.09
C PRO A 438 13.13 51.18 4.60
N SER A 439 13.33 51.94 5.67
CA SER A 439 14.67 52.23 6.22
C SER A 439 15.43 50.96 6.60
N GLU A 440 14.69 49.93 6.98
CA GLU A 440 15.09 48.60 7.39
C GLU A 440 15.71 47.82 6.22
N TYR A 441 15.18 47.98 4.99
CA TYR A 441 15.71 47.34 3.78
C TYR A 441 17.16 47.79 3.52
N TRP A 442 17.41 49.09 3.57
CA TRP A 442 18.74 49.67 3.35
C TRP A 442 19.72 49.31 4.48
N GLN A 443 19.24 49.20 5.72
CA GLN A 443 20.05 48.74 6.85
C GLN A 443 20.42 47.26 6.71
N ILE A 444 19.47 46.40 6.34
CA ILE A 444 19.72 44.97 6.04
C ILE A 444 20.69 44.82 4.86
N GLN A 445 20.55 45.59 3.78
CA GLN A 445 21.51 45.59 2.66
C GLN A 445 22.93 45.91 3.14
N LYS A 446 23.08 46.92 4.01
CA LYS A 446 24.37 47.29 4.60
C LYS A 446 24.94 46.18 5.48
N LEU A 447 24.11 45.50 6.26
CA LEU A 447 24.52 44.35 7.09
C LEU A 447 24.94 43.15 6.23
N VAL A 448 24.20 42.78 5.19
CA VAL A 448 24.59 41.73 4.22
C VAL A 448 25.93 42.06 3.56
N LYS A 449 26.20 43.35 3.27
CA LYS A 449 27.53 43.79 2.77
C LYS A 449 28.65 43.60 3.80
N TYR A 450 28.39 43.77 5.10
CA TYR A 450 29.37 43.46 6.16
C TYR A 450 29.58 41.95 6.34
N LEU A 451 28.54 41.11 6.19
CA LEU A 451 28.68 39.65 6.19
C LEU A 451 29.58 39.15 5.05
N LYS A 452 29.53 39.80 3.87
CA LYS A 452 30.45 39.57 2.74
C LYS A 452 31.88 40.08 2.99
N GLY A 453 32.16 40.72 4.13
CA GLY A 453 33.41 41.43 4.43
C GLY A 453 34.56 40.59 5.03
N GLY A 454 34.36 39.30 5.31
CA GLY A 454 35.43 38.33 5.61
C GLY A 454 36.12 38.41 6.99
N ASN A 455 35.78 39.37 7.85
CA ASN A 455 36.26 39.42 9.23
C ASN A 455 35.26 38.70 10.16
N GLN A 456 35.70 37.66 10.89
CA GLN A 456 34.87 36.85 11.79
C GLN A 456 34.13 37.71 12.84
N THR A 457 34.82 38.63 13.52
CA THR A 457 34.22 39.51 14.53
C THR A 457 33.17 40.44 13.92
N ALA A 458 33.46 41.02 12.76
CA ALA A 458 32.51 41.87 12.04
C ALA A 458 31.28 41.08 11.54
N THR A 459 31.49 39.82 11.12
CA THR A 459 30.43 38.90 10.69
C THR A 459 29.53 38.54 11.87
N VAL A 460 30.07 38.17 13.03
CA VAL A 460 29.28 37.87 14.24
C VAL A 460 28.50 39.11 14.72
N ILE A 461 29.11 40.30 14.70
CA ILE A 461 28.41 41.54 15.02
C ILE A 461 27.26 41.79 14.03
N ALA A 462 27.49 41.65 12.72
CA ALA A 462 26.47 41.85 11.71
C ALA A 462 25.34 40.80 11.76
N LEU A 463 25.63 39.55 12.14
CA LEU A 463 24.62 38.52 12.40
C LEU A 463 23.76 38.85 13.63
N CYS A 464 24.37 39.36 14.71
CA CYS A 464 23.60 39.86 15.86
C CYS A 464 22.71 41.05 15.46
N SER A 465 23.29 42.10 14.88
CA SER A 465 22.53 43.27 14.44
C SER A 465 21.43 42.97 13.41
N MET A 466 21.57 41.90 12.60
CA MET A 466 20.52 41.47 11.67
C MET A 466 19.35 40.77 12.36
N ARG A 467 19.60 40.08 13.49
CA ARG A 467 18.57 39.45 14.32
C ARG A 467 17.83 40.47 15.22
N ASP A 468 18.41 41.66 15.42
CA ASP A 468 17.76 42.74 16.16
C ASP A 468 16.66 43.45 15.32
N PHE A 469 16.51 43.11 14.03
CA PHE A 469 15.38 43.50 13.18
C PHE A 469 14.19 42.54 13.35
N ASN A 470 12.98 42.99 13.03
CA ASN A 470 11.81 42.12 12.99
C ASN A 470 11.84 41.20 11.76
N LEU A 471 12.53 40.06 11.87
CA LEU A 471 12.64 39.04 10.82
C LEU A 471 11.34 38.28 10.54
N ALA A 472 10.27 38.51 11.30
CA ALA A 472 8.93 38.02 10.97
C ALA A 472 8.21 38.92 9.93
N GLN A 473 8.66 40.15 9.70
CA GLN A 473 8.11 41.03 8.65
C GLN A 473 8.60 40.60 7.26
N GLU A 474 7.66 40.55 6.32
CA GLU A 474 7.95 40.20 4.92
C GLU A 474 8.95 41.17 4.27
N THR A 475 8.90 42.46 4.59
CA THR A 475 9.88 43.46 4.11
C THR A 475 11.33 43.10 4.46
N CYS A 476 11.59 42.66 5.70
CA CYS A 476 12.89 42.22 6.16
C CYS A 476 13.33 40.89 5.49
N GLN A 477 12.38 39.97 5.35
CA GLN A 477 12.58 38.66 4.70
C GLN A 477 12.97 38.81 3.22
N LEU A 478 12.21 39.63 2.48
CA LEU A 478 12.48 39.94 1.07
C LEU A 478 13.79 40.71 0.93
N ALA A 479 14.10 41.67 1.82
CA ALA A 479 15.40 42.35 1.82
C ALA A 479 16.58 41.36 1.92
N ILE A 480 16.54 40.40 2.85
CA ILE A 480 17.59 39.36 3.00
C ILE A 480 17.69 38.47 1.75
N ARG A 481 16.58 38.17 1.07
CA ARG A 481 16.60 37.44 -0.19
C ARG A 481 17.23 38.27 -1.32
N ASP A 482 16.70 39.46 -1.55
CA ASP A 482 16.91 40.23 -2.78
C ASP A 482 18.32 40.83 -2.90
N VAL A 483 19.01 41.10 -1.78
CA VAL A 483 20.43 41.51 -1.79
C VAL A 483 21.42 40.33 -1.74
N GLY A 484 20.93 39.11 -1.98
CA GLY A 484 21.72 37.87 -1.94
C GLY A 484 22.25 37.56 -0.54
N GLY A 485 21.45 37.81 0.50
CA GLY A 485 21.78 37.49 1.89
C GLY A 485 21.59 36.01 2.22
N LEU A 486 20.59 35.34 1.63
CA LEU A 486 20.38 33.90 1.79
C LEU A 486 21.61 33.07 1.38
N GLU A 487 22.25 33.42 0.26
CA GLU A 487 23.50 32.79 -0.20
C GLU A 487 24.61 32.93 0.83
N VAL A 488 24.78 34.14 1.40
CA VAL A 488 25.80 34.40 2.42
C VAL A 488 25.51 33.62 3.70
N LEU A 489 24.25 33.61 4.15
CA LEU A 489 23.83 32.85 5.33
C LEU A 489 24.11 31.35 5.14
N ILE A 490 23.75 30.78 4.00
CA ILE A 490 24.04 29.36 3.68
C ILE A 490 25.55 29.11 3.61
N ASN A 491 26.33 29.97 2.95
CA ASN A 491 27.79 29.84 2.90
C ASN A 491 28.46 29.97 4.28
N LEU A 492 27.90 30.75 5.21
CA LEU A 492 28.38 30.84 6.59
C LEU A 492 28.20 29.53 7.37
N LEU A 493 27.28 28.65 6.97
CA LEU A 493 27.09 27.32 7.57
C LEU A 493 28.26 26.37 7.29
N ASP A 494 28.94 26.54 6.16
CA ASP A 494 30.10 25.76 5.72
C ASP A 494 31.46 26.26 6.27
N THR A 495 31.45 27.29 7.13
CA THR A 495 32.66 27.77 7.84
C THR A 495 33.13 26.80 8.94
N GLU A 496 34.25 27.09 9.62
CA GLU A 496 34.67 26.38 10.83
C GLU A 496 34.17 27.08 12.13
N GLU A 497 33.80 28.36 12.06
CA GLU A 497 33.45 29.17 13.24
C GLU A 497 32.01 28.90 13.71
N ILE A 498 31.87 28.22 14.85
CA ILE A 498 30.59 27.83 15.46
C ILE A 498 29.66 29.05 15.65
N LYS A 499 30.18 30.21 16.08
CA LYS A 499 29.35 31.42 16.30
C LYS A 499 28.75 31.96 15.01
N CYS A 500 29.46 31.86 13.89
CA CYS A 500 28.94 32.22 12.56
C CYS A 500 27.81 31.28 12.13
N LYS A 501 27.97 29.96 12.37
CA LYS A 501 26.92 28.97 12.10
C LYS A 501 25.68 29.20 12.95
N ILE A 502 25.83 29.37 14.28
CA ILE A 502 24.72 29.65 15.20
C ILE A 502 23.98 30.93 14.80
N GLY A 503 24.72 32.01 14.51
CA GLY A 503 24.11 33.29 14.10
C GLY A 503 23.35 33.16 12.77
N SER A 504 23.92 32.47 11.78
CA SER A 504 23.27 32.23 10.49
C SER A 504 22.02 31.35 10.61
N LEU A 505 22.11 30.21 11.33
CA LEU A 505 20.96 29.32 11.51
C LEU A 505 19.81 30.01 12.28
N LYS A 506 20.09 30.86 13.27
CA LYS A 506 19.04 31.63 13.96
C LYS A 506 18.24 32.53 13.01
N ILE A 507 18.93 33.21 12.09
CA ILE A 507 18.29 34.04 11.06
C ILE A 507 17.49 33.14 10.09
N LEU A 508 18.13 32.09 9.54
CA LEU A 508 17.50 31.16 8.59
C LEU A 508 16.26 30.45 9.19
N LYS A 509 16.29 30.07 10.46
CA LYS A 509 15.16 29.51 11.23
C LYS A 509 13.95 30.43 11.19
N GLU A 510 14.13 31.73 11.43
CA GLU A 510 13.03 32.69 11.52
C GLU A 510 12.43 32.99 10.14
N ILE A 511 13.28 33.29 9.15
CA ILE A 511 12.83 33.66 7.80
C ILE A 511 12.32 32.46 6.97
N SER A 512 12.73 31.23 7.28
CA SER A 512 12.21 30.00 6.64
C SER A 512 10.75 29.69 6.97
N ARG A 513 10.10 30.47 7.84
CA ARG A 513 8.64 30.43 7.99
C ARG A 513 7.92 30.84 6.69
N ASN A 514 8.50 31.75 5.90
CA ASN A 514 7.96 32.22 4.62
C ASN A 514 8.14 31.19 3.49
N GLY A 515 7.04 30.84 2.79
CA GLY A 515 7.02 29.82 1.74
C GLY A 515 7.97 30.10 0.57
N GLN A 516 8.15 31.36 0.16
CA GLN A 516 9.08 31.74 -0.90
C GLN A 516 10.54 31.49 -0.49
N ILE A 517 10.86 31.73 0.79
CA ILE A 517 12.21 31.53 1.33
C ILE A 517 12.51 30.04 1.55
N ARG A 518 11.53 29.21 1.94
CA ARG A 518 11.70 27.74 1.98
C ARG A 518 12.16 27.20 0.61
N ARG A 519 11.52 27.67 -0.46
CA ARG A 519 11.85 27.31 -1.85
C ARG A 519 13.29 27.74 -2.18
N ALA A 520 13.62 29.02 -1.97
CA ALA A 520 14.97 29.56 -2.19
C ALA A 520 16.09 28.86 -1.40
N ILE A 521 15.89 28.51 -0.13
CA ILE A 521 16.88 27.78 0.68
C ILE A 521 17.14 26.36 0.11
N ALA A 522 16.11 25.70 -0.43
CA ALA A 522 16.26 24.40 -1.06
C ALA A 522 16.87 24.48 -2.48
N ASP A 523 16.64 25.57 -3.21
CA ASP A 523 17.30 25.85 -4.49
C ASP A 523 18.79 26.15 -4.33
N LEU A 524 19.17 26.92 -3.30
CA LEU A 524 20.55 27.23 -2.93
C LEU A 524 21.29 26.09 -2.21
N GLY A 525 20.69 24.90 -2.10
CA GLY A 525 21.32 23.72 -1.49
C GLY A 525 21.51 23.78 0.04
N GLY A 526 20.86 24.72 0.73
CA GLY A 526 21.04 24.93 2.18
C GLY A 526 20.65 23.73 3.03
N LEU A 527 19.67 22.93 2.58
CA LEU A 527 19.27 21.67 3.24
C LEU A 527 20.43 20.67 3.35
N GLN A 528 21.30 20.61 2.34
CA GLN A 528 22.45 19.71 2.31
C GLN A 528 23.50 20.11 3.36
N THR A 529 23.71 21.41 3.57
CA THR A 529 24.60 21.90 4.64
C THR A 529 23.97 21.74 6.02
N MET A 530 22.67 22.00 6.17
CA MET A 530 21.95 21.76 7.44
C MET A 530 21.99 20.28 7.85
N VAL A 531 21.79 19.35 6.90
CA VAL A 531 21.91 17.90 7.17
C VAL A 531 23.32 17.49 7.60
N ARG A 532 24.38 18.10 7.04
CA ARG A 532 25.76 17.89 7.49
C ARG A 532 26.03 18.48 8.88
N ILE A 533 25.32 19.53 9.29
CA ILE A 533 25.47 20.12 10.63
C ILE A 533 24.88 19.23 11.74
N LEU A 534 23.97 18.30 11.43
CA LEU A 534 23.46 17.33 12.41
C LEU A 534 24.56 16.40 12.97
N ASP A 535 25.66 16.23 12.23
CA ASP A 535 26.85 15.47 12.65
C ASP A 535 27.78 16.26 13.61
N SER A 536 27.48 17.54 13.88
CA SER A 536 28.23 18.41 14.80
C SER A 536 28.14 17.91 16.24
N PRO A 537 29.22 17.98 17.05
CA PRO A 537 29.14 17.72 18.49
C PRO A 537 28.37 18.82 19.26
N ASP A 538 28.24 20.02 18.69
CA ASP A 538 27.54 21.14 19.34
C ASP A 538 26.00 20.95 19.30
N LYS A 539 25.40 20.79 20.49
CA LYS A 539 23.95 20.57 20.66
C LYS A 539 23.10 21.72 20.10
N ASN A 540 23.54 22.97 20.24
CA ASN A 540 22.82 24.16 19.79
C ASN A 540 22.72 24.22 18.25
N LEU A 541 23.81 23.85 17.56
CA LEU A 541 23.83 23.66 16.11
C LEU A 541 22.91 22.52 15.66
N LYS A 542 22.84 21.40 16.39
CA LYS A 542 21.88 20.32 16.10
C LYS A 542 20.44 20.82 16.19
N CYS A 543 20.05 21.49 17.28
CA CYS A 543 18.71 22.05 17.47
C CYS A 543 18.33 23.00 16.33
N LEU A 544 19.17 24.02 16.08
CA LEU A 544 18.90 25.05 15.10
C LEU A 544 18.87 24.51 13.65
N ALA A 545 19.72 23.53 13.32
CA ALA A 545 19.70 22.88 12.02
C ALA A 545 18.43 22.03 11.83
N ALA A 546 18.04 21.23 12.84
CA ALA A 546 16.83 20.42 12.78
C ALA A 546 15.55 21.28 12.72
N GLU A 547 15.43 22.34 13.53
CA GLU A 547 14.28 23.27 13.48
C GLU A 547 14.19 24.01 12.12
N THR A 548 15.33 24.41 11.55
CA THR A 548 15.34 25.02 10.20
C THR A 548 14.97 24.00 9.12
N ILE A 549 15.43 22.74 9.23
CA ILE A 549 15.00 21.65 8.36
C ILE A 549 13.49 21.43 8.47
N ALA A 550 12.89 21.47 9.67
CA ALA A 550 11.45 21.33 9.87
C ALA A 550 10.66 22.42 9.11
N ASN A 551 11.07 23.69 9.25
CA ASN A 551 10.43 24.80 8.55
C ASN A 551 10.51 24.67 7.02
N VAL A 552 11.66 24.22 6.49
CA VAL A 552 11.88 24.08 5.03
C VAL A 552 11.25 22.79 4.46
N ALA A 553 11.15 21.70 5.23
CA ALA A 553 10.67 20.38 4.78
C ALA A 553 9.15 20.30 4.49
N LYS A 554 8.43 21.42 4.49
CA LYS A 554 6.97 21.46 4.28
C LYS A 554 6.51 21.09 2.86
N PHE A 555 7.40 21.05 1.86
CA PHE A 555 7.07 20.66 0.47
C PHE A 555 7.88 19.46 -0.07
N ARG A 556 7.34 18.75 -1.07
CA ARG A 556 7.84 17.44 -1.57
C ARG A 556 9.32 17.44 -1.98
N ARG A 557 9.81 18.49 -2.65
CA ARG A 557 11.23 18.58 -3.07
C ARG A 557 12.18 18.72 -1.88
N ALA A 558 11.83 19.49 -0.84
CA ALA A 558 12.62 19.56 0.38
C ALA A 558 12.63 18.21 1.12
N ARG A 559 11.47 17.56 1.28
CA ARG A 559 11.36 16.20 1.85
C ARG A 559 12.22 15.17 1.12
N ARG A 560 12.26 15.22 -0.23
CA ARG A 560 13.12 14.37 -1.07
C ARG A 560 14.61 14.66 -0.82
N THR A 561 14.98 15.93 -0.74
CA THR A 561 16.38 16.38 -0.54
C THR A 561 16.94 15.92 0.81
N VAL A 562 16.18 16.09 1.90
CA VAL A 562 16.58 15.63 3.25
C VAL A 562 16.79 14.11 3.27
N ARG A 563 15.91 13.32 2.62
CA ARG A 563 16.08 11.87 2.48
C ARG A 563 17.31 11.49 1.68
N GLN A 564 17.55 12.13 0.53
CA GLN A 564 18.67 11.79 -0.37
C GLN A 564 20.05 12.00 0.27
N HIS A 565 20.19 12.97 1.18
CA HIS A 565 21.45 13.26 1.87
C HIS A 565 21.58 12.52 3.22
N GLY A 566 20.72 11.54 3.49
CA GLY A 566 20.76 10.74 4.71
C GLY A 566 20.29 11.48 5.97
N GLY A 567 19.59 12.61 5.83
CA GLY A 567 19.12 13.40 6.96
C GLY A 567 18.10 12.67 7.83
N ILE A 568 17.29 11.78 7.26
CA ILE A 568 16.31 10.99 8.02
C ILE A 568 16.98 10.08 9.07
N LYS A 569 18.13 9.46 8.75
CA LYS A 569 18.88 8.63 9.71
C LYS A 569 19.40 9.49 10.86
N ARG A 570 20.07 10.60 10.53
CA ARG A 570 20.60 11.58 11.50
C ARG A 570 19.54 12.15 12.43
N LEU A 571 18.37 12.52 11.89
CA LEU A 571 17.25 13.03 12.68
C LEU A 571 16.63 11.97 13.59
N VAL A 572 16.69 10.69 13.23
CA VAL A 572 16.32 9.57 14.13
C VAL A 572 17.39 9.35 15.20
N GLU A 573 18.68 9.48 14.85
CA GLU A 573 19.79 9.42 15.82
C GLU A 573 19.75 10.58 16.85
N LEU A 574 19.08 11.69 16.53
CA LEU A 574 18.80 12.76 17.52
C LEU A 574 17.73 12.39 18.55
N LEU A 575 16.92 11.35 18.33
CA LEU A 575 15.87 10.94 19.28
C LEU A 575 16.39 10.12 20.47
N ASP A 576 17.67 9.75 20.49
CA ASP A 576 18.22 8.82 21.49
C ASP A 576 18.55 9.50 22.84
N CYS A 577 17.55 10.11 23.48
CA CYS A 577 17.63 10.60 24.87
C CYS A 577 16.75 9.77 25.83
N VAL A 578 17.07 9.79 27.12
CA VAL A 578 16.34 9.06 28.18
C VAL A 578 15.58 10.06 29.05
N PRO A 579 14.24 10.22 28.88
CA PRO A 579 13.44 11.25 29.53
C PRO A 579 12.83 10.82 30.87
N ASP A 580 13.47 9.88 31.59
CA ASP A 580 12.87 9.14 32.70
C ASP A 580 12.83 9.89 34.04
N SER A 581 13.31 11.14 34.11
CA SER A 581 13.35 11.95 35.34
C SER A 581 12.52 13.23 35.22
N ALA A 582 11.69 13.49 36.23
CA ALA A 582 10.94 14.75 36.35
C ALA A 582 11.83 15.94 36.80
N ALA A 583 13.05 15.68 37.25
CA ALA A 583 14.08 16.68 37.51
C ALA A 583 15.27 16.42 36.58
N LEU A 584 15.51 17.34 35.65
CA LEU A 584 16.62 17.27 34.69
C LEU A 584 17.81 18.10 35.20
N THR A 585 19.02 17.70 34.81
CA THR A 585 20.18 18.61 34.80
C THR A 585 20.15 19.50 33.56
N GLU A 586 20.84 20.65 33.57
CA GLU A 586 20.98 21.52 32.37
C GLU A 586 21.46 20.72 31.13
N GLU A 587 22.33 19.73 31.33
CA GLU A 587 22.79 18.87 30.25
C GLU A 587 21.66 18.00 29.68
N GLN A 588 20.83 17.39 30.53
CA GLN A 588 19.68 16.60 30.11
C GLN A 588 18.59 17.47 29.45
N GLU A 589 18.37 18.71 29.93
CA GLU A 589 17.48 19.67 29.26
C GLU A 589 17.93 19.94 27.82
N THR A 590 19.24 20.12 27.59
CA THR A 590 19.76 20.31 26.23
C THR A 590 19.58 19.08 25.33
N ASP A 591 19.65 17.85 25.87
CA ASP A 591 19.42 16.63 25.06
C ASP A 591 17.93 16.40 24.75
N VAL A 592 17.04 16.73 25.69
CA VAL A 592 15.59 16.76 25.44
C VAL A 592 15.25 17.79 24.36
N GLU A 593 15.88 18.97 24.38
CA GLU A 593 15.67 20.00 23.33
C GLU A 593 16.24 19.59 21.96
N VAL A 594 17.38 18.89 21.91
CA VAL A 594 17.92 18.28 20.67
C VAL A 594 16.95 17.25 20.09
N ALA A 595 16.46 16.33 20.93
CA ALA A 595 15.51 15.31 20.52
C ALA A 595 14.15 15.91 20.08
N ARG A 596 13.69 16.98 20.75
CA ARG A 596 12.47 17.71 20.37
C ARG A 596 12.60 18.34 18.99
N CYS A 597 13.74 18.99 18.70
CA CYS A 597 14.02 19.56 17.38
C CYS A 597 14.14 18.46 16.31
N GLY A 598 14.75 17.32 16.65
CA GLY A 598 14.79 16.12 15.81
C GLY A 598 13.39 15.60 15.45
N ALA A 599 12.52 15.41 16.45
CA ALA A 599 11.13 14.98 16.26
C ALA A 599 10.33 15.95 15.38
N LEU A 600 10.47 17.26 15.57
CA LEU A 600 9.79 18.28 14.77
C LEU A 600 10.21 18.25 13.29
N ALA A 601 11.48 17.99 13.03
CA ALA A 601 12.01 17.78 11.67
C ALA A 601 11.52 16.47 11.06
N LEU A 602 11.42 15.39 11.85
CA LEU A 602 10.87 14.11 11.42
C LEU A 602 9.38 14.18 11.09
N TRP A 603 8.58 14.90 11.87
CA TRP A 603 7.16 15.15 11.59
C TRP A 603 6.98 15.88 10.25
N SER A 604 7.74 16.97 10.04
CA SER A 604 7.73 17.71 8.77
C SER A 604 8.18 16.83 7.59
N CYS A 605 9.05 15.85 7.83
CA CYS A 605 9.49 14.89 6.83
C CYS A 605 8.50 13.72 6.60
N SER A 606 7.76 13.28 7.61
CA SER A 606 6.95 12.04 7.58
C SER A 606 5.69 12.17 6.72
N LYS A 607 5.26 13.39 6.36
CA LYS A 607 4.21 13.61 5.34
C LYS A 607 4.47 12.89 4.01
N SER A 608 5.72 12.57 3.64
CA SER A 608 6.01 11.77 2.43
C SER A 608 6.08 10.26 2.73
N THR A 609 5.37 9.44 1.96
CA THR A 609 5.28 7.97 2.13
C THR A 609 6.67 7.31 2.18
N ARG A 610 7.57 7.72 1.28
CA ARG A 610 8.96 7.21 1.22
C ARG A 610 9.84 7.70 2.37
N ASN A 611 9.47 8.77 3.07
CA ASN A 611 10.18 9.21 4.28
C ASN A 611 9.76 8.38 5.49
N LYS A 612 8.47 8.03 5.63
CA LYS A 612 7.99 7.10 6.67
C LYS A 612 8.78 5.79 6.60
N GLU A 613 8.89 5.18 5.42
CA GLU A 613 9.68 3.95 5.25
C GLU A 613 11.18 4.13 5.58
N ALA A 614 11.76 5.32 5.37
CA ALA A 614 13.12 5.63 5.78
C ALA A 614 13.27 5.79 7.30
N ILE A 615 12.29 6.40 8.00
CA ILE A 615 12.24 6.50 9.46
C ILE A 615 12.14 5.10 10.08
N ARG A 616 11.29 4.22 9.52
CA ARG A 616 11.17 2.82 9.94
C ARG A 616 12.49 2.07 9.83
N ARG A 617 13.18 2.18 8.69
CA ARG A 617 14.49 1.55 8.46
C ARG A 617 15.62 2.12 9.31
N ALA A 618 15.50 3.36 9.78
CA ALA A 618 16.45 3.98 10.70
C ALA A 618 16.24 3.61 12.17
N GLY A 619 15.24 2.78 12.50
CA GLY A 619 14.95 2.39 13.89
C GLY A 619 14.13 3.43 14.68
N GLY A 620 13.49 4.39 14.01
CA GLY A 620 12.76 5.48 14.69
C GLY A 620 11.53 5.04 15.49
N ILE A 621 11.01 3.83 15.27
CA ILE A 621 9.77 3.36 15.93
C ILE A 621 9.98 3.11 17.44
N PRO A 622 10.94 2.27 17.89
CA PRO A 622 11.26 2.14 19.33
C PRO A 622 11.64 3.45 20.02
N LEU A 623 12.35 4.36 19.32
CA LEU A 623 12.73 5.66 19.89
C LEU A 623 11.50 6.56 20.11
N LEU A 624 10.56 6.61 19.15
CA LEU A 624 9.28 7.29 19.33
C LEU A 624 8.44 6.62 20.44
N ALA A 625 8.49 5.29 20.61
CA ALA A 625 7.82 4.58 21.70
C ALA A 625 8.36 5.00 23.08
N ARG A 626 9.69 5.17 23.20
CA ARG A 626 10.34 5.63 24.43
C ARG A 626 10.01 7.10 24.73
N LEU A 627 10.07 7.98 23.73
CA LEU A 627 9.78 9.40 23.90
C LEU A 627 8.30 9.69 24.21
N LEU A 628 7.37 8.84 23.77
CA LEU A 628 5.93 8.95 24.07
C LEU A 628 5.61 8.84 25.57
N LYS A 629 6.53 8.28 26.38
CA LYS A 629 6.43 8.16 27.84
C LYS A 629 6.98 9.38 28.59
N SER A 630 7.50 10.39 27.88
CA SER A 630 8.11 11.58 28.48
C SER A 630 7.10 12.43 29.27
N PRO A 631 7.52 13.06 30.39
CA PRO A 631 6.68 14.05 31.06
C PRO A 631 6.52 15.35 30.24
N HIS A 632 7.40 15.66 29.28
CA HIS A 632 7.44 16.98 28.63
C HIS A 632 6.50 17.09 27.40
N GLU A 633 5.42 17.85 27.52
CA GLU A 633 4.42 18.01 26.45
C GLU A 633 4.99 18.58 25.14
N ASN A 634 5.93 19.52 25.24
CA ASN A 634 6.64 20.09 24.10
C ASN A 634 7.43 19.04 23.27
N MET A 635 7.80 17.90 23.89
CA MET A 635 8.36 16.72 23.20
C MET A 635 7.24 15.86 22.58
N LEU A 636 6.15 15.65 23.31
CA LEU A 636 5.07 14.75 22.91
C LEU A 636 4.37 15.24 21.64
N ILE A 637 4.12 16.55 21.48
CA ILE A 637 3.44 17.10 20.30
C ILE A 637 4.13 16.65 18.99
N PRO A 638 5.43 16.91 18.73
CA PRO A 638 6.08 16.45 17.50
C PRO A 638 6.31 14.93 17.42
N VAL A 639 6.43 14.23 18.55
CA VAL A 639 6.52 12.76 18.58
C VAL A 639 5.20 12.12 18.13
N VAL A 640 4.08 12.54 18.71
CA VAL A 640 2.73 12.09 18.37
C VAL A 640 2.36 12.55 16.96
N GLY A 641 2.68 13.79 16.55
CA GLY A 641 2.51 14.25 15.17
C GLY A 641 3.28 13.37 14.16
N THR A 642 4.51 12.98 14.47
CA THR A 642 5.28 12.01 13.66
C THR A 642 4.56 10.66 13.57
N LEU A 643 4.06 10.14 14.68
CA LEU A 643 3.30 8.87 14.73
C LEU A 643 1.96 8.98 13.98
N GLN A 644 1.23 10.09 14.10
CA GLN A 644 -0.04 10.38 13.46
C GLN A 644 0.07 10.45 11.93
N GLU A 645 1.18 10.99 11.41
CA GLU A 645 1.47 10.96 9.97
C GLU A 645 1.90 9.56 9.52
N CYS A 646 2.77 8.89 10.29
CA CYS A 646 3.22 7.55 9.96
C CYS A 646 2.11 6.49 10.02
N ALA A 647 1.11 6.65 10.90
CA ALA A 647 -0.06 5.78 11.06
C ALA A 647 -0.96 5.73 9.82
N SER A 648 -0.71 6.54 8.78
CA SER A 648 -1.33 6.35 7.45
C SER A 648 -0.80 5.11 6.69
N GLU A 649 0.35 4.54 7.06
CA GLU A 649 0.90 3.32 6.46
C GLU A 649 0.55 2.05 7.27
N ARG A 650 0.21 0.94 6.59
CA ARG A 650 -0.16 -0.32 7.27
C ARG A 650 0.98 -0.92 8.09
N SER A 651 2.22 -0.80 7.61
CA SER A 651 3.42 -1.27 8.32
C SER A 651 3.64 -0.54 9.65
N TYR A 652 3.27 0.74 9.72
CA TYR A 652 3.38 1.53 10.94
C TYR A 652 2.28 1.24 11.94
N ARG A 653 1.02 1.08 11.50
CA ARG A 653 -0.08 0.76 12.43
C ARG A 653 0.16 -0.55 13.18
N ILE A 654 0.67 -1.58 12.48
CA ILE A 654 1.09 -2.84 13.10
C ILE A 654 2.21 -2.59 14.12
N ALA A 655 3.23 -1.80 13.76
CA ALA A 655 4.36 -1.52 14.64
C ALA A 655 3.97 -0.72 15.91
N ILE A 656 3.11 0.30 15.75
CA ILE A 656 2.53 1.09 16.85
C ILE A 656 1.76 0.20 17.83
N GLN A 657 1.08 -0.85 17.32
CA GLN A 657 0.38 -1.84 18.14
C GLN A 657 1.35 -2.82 18.83
N THR A 658 2.37 -3.34 18.14
CA THR A 658 3.32 -4.31 18.73
C THR A 658 4.26 -3.70 19.77
N GLU A 659 4.53 -2.40 19.68
CA GLU A 659 5.36 -1.64 20.63
C GLU A 659 4.56 -1.10 21.83
N GLY A 660 3.25 -1.43 21.93
CA GLY A 660 2.38 -1.02 23.04
C GLY A 660 1.98 0.46 23.06
N MET A 661 2.40 1.27 22.09
CA MET A 661 2.23 2.73 22.06
C MET A 661 0.78 3.21 22.23
N VAL A 662 -0.22 2.37 21.92
CA VAL A 662 -1.64 2.72 22.05
C VAL A 662 -2.00 3.05 23.51
N GLU A 663 -1.44 2.33 24.49
CA GLU A 663 -1.70 2.63 25.91
C GLU A 663 -1.12 4.01 26.30
N ASP A 664 0.05 4.36 25.77
CA ASP A 664 0.71 5.64 26.06
C ASP A 664 0.11 6.81 25.28
N LEU A 665 -0.44 6.59 24.07
CA LEU A 665 -1.29 7.56 23.38
C LEU A 665 -2.55 7.87 24.19
N VAL A 666 -3.18 6.84 24.78
CA VAL A 666 -4.36 7.01 25.66
C VAL A 666 -4.00 7.75 26.94
N LYS A 667 -2.89 7.42 27.63
CA LYS A 667 -2.42 8.17 28.81
C LYS A 667 -2.20 9.66 28.51
N ASN A 668 -1.74 9.98 27.30
CA ASN A 668 -1.49 11.37 26.89
C ASN A 668 -2.75 12.10 26.36
N LEU A 669 -3.90 11.44 26.21
CA LEU A 669 -5.20 12.12 26.03
C LEU A 669 -5.68 12.80 27.32
N SER A 670 -5.30 12.26 28.48
CA SER A 670 -5.71 12.75 29.81
C SER A 670 -4.92 13.97 30.31
N ARG A 671 -4.32 14.76 29.40
CA ARG A 671 -3.57 16.00 29.72
C ARG A 671 -4.32 17.23 29.22
N ASP A 672 -4.17 18.35 29.92
CA ASP A 672 -4.85 19.63 29.65
C ASP A 672 -4.25 20.40 28.45
N ASN A 673 -4.03 19.73 27.32
CA ASN A 673 -3.35 20.27 26.14
C ASN A 673 -4.06 19.85 24.84
N HIS A 674 -4.88 20.75 24.29
CA HIS A 674 -5.72 20.47 23.12
C HIS A 674 -4.93 20.05 21.87
N GLU A 675 -3.73 20.59 21.63
CA GLU A 675 -2.90 20.23 20.47
C GLU A 675 -2.43 18.77 20.60
N LEU A 676 -1.92 18.39 21.78
CA LEU A 676 -1.53 17.02 22.08
C LEU A 676 -2.73 16.05 22.01
N GLN A 677 -3.88 16.43 22.59
CA GLN A 677 -5.10 15.63 22.55
C GLN A 677 -5.59 15.39 21.11
N MET A 678 -5.61 16.44 20.27
CA MET A 678 -5.96 16.33 18.85
C MET A 678 -5.04 15.35 18.13
N HIS A 679 -3.72 15.47 18.29
CA HIS A 679 -2.77 14.57 17.63
C HIS A 679 -2.87 13.13 18.15
N CYS A 680 -3.06 12.92 19.46
CA CYS A 680 -3.28 11.60 20.06
C CYS A 680 -4.56 10.94 19.53
N ALA A 681 -5.70 11.65 19.57
CA ALA A 681 -6.98 11.14 19.08
C ALA A 681 -6.92 10.82 17.58
N SER A 682 -6.26 11.68 16.79
CA SER A 682 -6.08 11.47 15.35
C SER A 682 -5.15 10.29 15.03
N ALA A 683 -4.12 10.05 15.85
CA ALA A 683 -3.26 8.87 15.72
C ALA A 683 -4.03 7.58 16.05
N ILE A 684 -4.81 7.59 17.15
CA ILE A 684 -5.67 6.46 17.56
C ILE A 684 -6.72 6.16 16.47
N PHE A 685 -7.44 7.16 15.97
CA PHE A 685 -8.40 7.02 14.86
C PHE A 685 -7.77 6.32 13.63
N LYS A 686 -6.62 6.82 13.15
CA LYS A 686 -5.92 6.23 12.00
C LYS A 686 -5.47 4.79 12.26
N VAL A 687 -5.13 4.42 13.50
CA VAL A 687 -4.79 3.05 13.88
C VAL A 687 -6.03 2.14 13.83
N ILE A 688 -7.14 2.54 14.45
CA ILE A 688 -8.39 1.74 14.52
C ILE A 688 -8.94 1.46 13.11
N TRP A 689 -8.99 2.47 12.23
CA TRP A 689 -9.61 2.47 10.88
C TRP A 689 -9.24 1.28 9.97
N THR A 690 -8.14 0.56 10.26
CA THR A 690 -7.70 -0.60 9.44
C THR A 690 -7.62 -1.94 10.15
N VAL A 691 -7.91 -1.99 11.45
CA VAL A 691 -8.04 -3.28 12.16
C VAL A 691 -9.29 -4.00 11.65
N LEU A 692 -10.37 -3.27 11.43
CA LEU A 692 -11.66 -3.74 10.92
C LEU A 692 -11.57 -4.32 9.51
N ASN A 693 -10.75 -3.70 8.64
CA ASN A 693 -10.46 -4.17 7.28
C ASN A 693 -9.37 -5.27 7.23
N SER A 694 -9.05 -5.91 8.37
CA SER A 694 -8.06 -6.98 8.48
C SER A 694 -8.68 -8.20 9.18
N HIS A 695 -8.54 -9.39 8.60
CA HIS A 695 -8.98 -10.68 9.21
C HIS A 695 -8.22 -11.09 10.49
N TYR A 696 -7.46 -10.16 11.08
CA TYR A 696 -6.67 -10.29 12.30
C TYR A 696 -7.03 -9.12 13.24
N ALA A 697 -8.28 -9.09 13.70
CA ALA A 697 -8.70 -8.18 14.76
C ALA A 697 -8.01 -8.60 16.06
N PHE A 698 -6.98 -7.86 16.49
CA PHE A 698 -6.30 -8.11 17.75
C PHE A 698 -7.12 -7.58 18.93
N PRO A 699 -7.09 -8.23 20.12
CA PRO A 699 -7.78 -7.76 21.33
C PRO A 699 -7.25 -6.44 21.92
N SER A 700 -6.27 -5.78 21.31
CA SER A 700 -5.47 -4.70 21.92
C SER A 700 -6.22 -3.38 22.16
N PHE A 701 -7.48 -3.25 21.76
CA PHE A 701 -8.37 -2.15 22.17
C PHE A 701 -9.31 -2.52 23.33
N GLN A 702 -9.30 -3.79 23.78
CA GLN A 702 -10.15 -4.29 24.87
C GLN A 702 -9.56 -4.06 26.26
N GLU A 703 -8.44 -3.34 26.39
CA GLU A 703 -8.06 -2.74 27.68
C GLU A 703 -8.91 -1.49 27.91
N HIS A 704 -9.88 -1.58 28.84
CA HIS A 704 -11.11 -0.78 28.83
C HIS A 704 -10.93 0.75 28.95
N LYS A 705 -9.72 1.23 29.28
CA LYS A 705 -9.39 2.65 29.43
C LYS A 705 -9.46 3.45 28.12
N ALA A 706 -9.24 2.81 26.97
CA ALA A 706 -9.09 3.52 25.70
C ALA A 706 -10.40 4.16 25.21
N LEU A 707 -11.49 3.38 25.23
CA LEU A 707 -12.84 3.88 24.90
C LEU A 707 -13.37 4.82 25.98
N ASP A 708 -13.15 4.49 27.26
CA ASP A 708 -13.56 5.29 28.41
C ASP A 708 -12.96 6.72 28.37
N THR A 709 -11.64 6.83 28.12
CA THR A 709 -10.96 8.13 27.98
C THR A 709 -11.48 8.93 26.78
N LEU A 710 -11.76 8.27 25.65
CA LEU A 710 -12.32 8.93 24.47
C LEU A 710 -13.77 9.39 24.71
N VAL A 711 -14.57 8.63 25.45
CA VAL A 711 -15.94 9.02 25.84
C VAL A 711 -15.92 10.21 26.81
N GLY A 712 -14.98 10.24 27.76
CA GLY A 712 -14.78 11.39 28.64
C GLY A 712 -14.39 12.70 27.92
N LEU A 713 -13.81 12.60 26.71
CA LEU A 713 -13.47 13.74 25.86
C LEU A 713 -14.60 14.15 24.88
N LEU A 714 -15.81 13.61 24.99
CA LEU A 714 -16.97 14.03 24.19
C LEU A 714 -17.64 15.33 24.70
N THR A 715 -17.29 15.79 25.90
CA THR A 715 -17.87 16.97 26.57
C THR A 715 -16.81 18.03 26.83
N ASP A 716 -17.20 19.31 26.70
CA ASP A 716 -16.39 20.49 27.03
C ASP A 716 -15.01 20.57 26.33
N GLN A 717 -14.89 19.97 25.15
CA GLN A 717 -13.70 20.00 24.28
C GLN A 717 -13.90 20.89 23.03
N PRO A 718 -12.83 21.48 22.48
CA PRO A 718 -12.91 22.22 21.23
C PRO A 718 -13.24 21.29 20.05
N GLU A 719 -13.93 21.82 19.04
CA GLU A 719 -14.42 21.01 17.90
C GLU A 719 -13.30 20.26 17.16
N GLU A 720 -12.10 20.83 17.09
CA GLU A 720 -10.91 20.23 16.46
C GLU A 720 -10.47 18.92 17.14
N VAL A 721 -10.59 18.85 18.46
CA VAL A 721 -10.38 17.62 19.25
C VAL A 721 -11.56 16.67 19.03
N LEU A 722 -12.80 17.18 19.14
CA LEU A 722 -14.02 16.38 18.96
C LEU A 722 -14.10 15.68 17.59
N VAL A 723 -13.69 16.33 16.49
CA VAL A 723 -13.65 15.70 15.14
C VAL A 723 -12.84 14.41 15.17
N ASN A 724 -11.69 14.42 15.86
CA ASN A 724 -10.78 13.27 15.93
C ASN A 724 -11.23 12.23 16.97
N VAL A 725 -11.73 12.66 18.14
CA VAL A 725 -12.27 11.79 19.19
C VAL A 725 -13.50 11.02 18.73
N VAL A 726 -14.47 11.71 18.13
CA VAL A 726 -15.69 11.10 17.58
C VAL A 726 -15.35 10.19 16.39
N GLY A 727 -14.36 10.56 15.56
CA GLY A 727 -13.84 9.69 14.51
C GLY A 727 -13.30 8.37 15.07
N ALA A 728 -12.44 8.43 16.11
CA ALA A 728 -11.90 7.25 16.76
C ALA A 728 -13.00 6.34 17.36
N LEU A 729 -13.99 6.93 18.01
CA LEU A 729 -15.13 6.21 18.59
C LEU A 729 -16.03 5.58 17.51
N GLY A 730 -16.30 6.28 16.42
CA GLY A 730 -17.14 5.78 15.32
C GLY A 730 -16.52 4.61 14.56
N GLU A 731 -15.20 4.59 14.39
CA GLU A 731 -14.50 3.40 13.92
C GLU A 731 -14.51 2.28 14.97
N GLY A 732 -14.24 2.62 16.24
CA GLY A 732 -14.29 1.66 17.34
C GLY A 732 -15.63 0.90 17.41
N ALA A 733 -16.74 1.63 17.29
CA ALA A 733 -18.12 1.14 17.34
C ALA A 733 -18.51 0.15 16.23
N GLN A 734 -17.73 0.02 15.15
CA GLN A 734 -18.00 -0.99 14.11
C GLN A 734 -17.83 -2.45 14.59
N THR A 735 -17.28 -2.67 15.80
CA THR A 735 -17.37 -3.99 16.46
C THR A 735 -18.43 -3.99 17.56
N PRO A 736 -19.28 -5.04 17.64
CA PRO A 736 -20.27 -5.20 18.72
C PRO A 736 -19.70 -5.03 20.12
N ALA A 737 -18.51 -5.59 20.38
CA ALA A 737 -17.84 -5.52 21.69
C ALA A 737 -17.47 -4.09 22.09
N ASN A 738 -16.88 -3.29 21.20
CA ASN A 738 -16.59 -1.89 21.49
C ASN A 738 -17.86 -1.04 21.54
N SER A 739 -18.86 -1.34 20.70
CA SER A 739 -20.16 -0.67 20.70
C SER A 739 -20.89 -0.85 22.04
N ALA A 740 -20.80 -2.03 22.65
CA ALA A 740 -21.26 -2.30 24.01
C ALA A 740 -20.48 -1.50 25.08
N ILE A 741 -19.14 -1.42 24.97
CA ILE A 741 -18.33 -0.62 25.90
C ILE A 741 -18.66 0.87 25.80
N ILE A 742 -18.86 1.41 24.59
CA ILE A 742 -19.25 2.83 24.38
C ILE A 742 -20.61 3.13 25.03
N ARG A 743 -21.56 2.18 25.01
CA ARG A 743 -22.81 2.27 25.78
C ARG A 743 -22.53 2.27 27.29
N GLU A 744 -21.69 1.37 27.77
CA GLU A 744 -21.45 1.17 29.20
C GLU A 744 -20.67 2.32 29.85
N CYS A 745 -19.79 3.00 29.10
CA CYS A 745 -19.20 4.29 29.46
C CYS A 745 -20.17 5.50 29.29
N GLY A 746 -21.41 5.28 28.82
CA GLY A 746 -22.43 6.33 28.65
C GLY A 746 -22.29 7.19 27.38
N GLY A 747 -21.36 6.87 26.47
CA GLY A 747 -20.96 7.71 25.34
C GLY A 747 -22.03 7.95 24.26
N ILE A 748 -23.10 7.16 24.22
CA ILE A 748 -24.21 7.34 23.27
C ILE A 748 -24.90 8.71 23.47
N GLN A 749 -25.07 9.17 24.71
CA GLN A 749 -25.78 10.43 24.98
C GLN A 749 -24.99 11.66 24.46
N PRO A 750 -23.69 11.84 24.76
CA PRO A 750 -22.90 12.90 24.14
C PRO A 750 -22.85 12.80 22.61
N LEU A 751 -22.72 11.59 22.02
CA LEU A 751 -22.74 11.42 20.57
C LEU A 751 -24.05 11.89 19.93
N VAL A 752 -25.21 11.55 20.52
CA VAL A 752 -26.51 12.05 20.02
C VAL A 752 -26.65 13.56 20.19
N ASN A 753 -26.16 14.14 21.29
CA ASN A 753 -26.19 15.59 21.52
C ASN A 753 -25.41 16.35 20.42
N LEU A 754 -24.24 15.83 20.01
CA LEU A 754 -23.39 16.45 18.99
C LEU A 754 -24.01 16.48 17.57
N LEU A 755 -25.09 15.73 17.31
CA LEU A 755 -25.87 15.84 16.07
C LEU A 755 -26.54 17.22 15.89
N THR A 756 -26.63 18.02 16.97
CA THR A 756 -27.16 19.40 16.94
C THR A 756 -26.12 20.47 16.62
N GLY A 757 -24.85 20.09 16.44
CA GLY A 757 -23.75 21.00 16.13
C GLY A 757 -23.83 21.65 14.74
N THR A 758 -22.94 22.61 14.46
CA THR A 758 -22.87 23.31 13.16
C THR A 758 -21.59 23.00 12.37
N ASN A 759 -20.56 22.43 13.01
CA ASN A 759 -19.32 22.03 12.36
C ASN A 759 -19.52 20.81 11.47
N GLN A 760 -19.26 20.99 10.17
CA GLN A 760 -19.58 20.00 9.15
C GLN A 760 -18.70 18.75 9.24
N ALA A 761 -17.41 18.90 9.55
CA ALA A 761 -16.50 17.76 9.71
C ALA A 761 -16.86 16.95 10.97
N LEU A 762 -17.29 17.63 12.04
CA LEU A 762 -17.80 16.98 13.24
C LEU A 762 -19.08 16.21 12.94
N LEU A 763 -20.08 16.84 12.30
CA LEU A 763 -21.34 16.19 11.93
C LEU A 763 -21.14 14.93 11.06
N VAL A 764 -20.20 14.95 10.10
CA VAL A 764 -19.85 13.76 9.29
C VAL A 764 -19.35 12.61 10.18
N ASN A 765 -18.55 12.88 11.19
CA ASN A 765 -18.02 11.85 12.09
C ASN A 765 -19.07 11.43 13.15
N VAL A 766 -19.87 12.35 13.69
CA VAL A 766 -20.94 12.05 14.66
C VAL A 766 -22.02 11.17 14.04
N THR A 767 -22.49 11.52 12.83
CA THR A 767 -23.48 10.70 12.11
C THR A 767 -22.96 9.28 11.86
N LYS A 768 -21.70 9.12 11.41
CA LYS A 768 -21.04 7.81 11.26
C LYS A 768 -20.95 7.06 12.60
N ALA A 769 -20.58 7.73 13.68
CA ALA A 769 -20.45 7.11 15.00
C ALA A 769 -21.80 6.65 15.57
N VAL A 770 -22.84 7.48 15.49
CA VAL A 770 -24.20 7.11 15.91
C VAL A 770 -24.75 5.96 15.05
N GLY A 771 -24.51 5.98 13.74
CA GLY A 771 -24.87 4.88 12.84
C GLY A 771 -24.14 3.57 13.16
N ALA A 772 -22.84 3.63 13.49
CA ALA A 772 -22.09 2.46 13.94
C ALA A 772 -22.57 1.95 15.30
N CYS A 773 -22.90 2.82 16.25
CA CYS A 773 -23.52 2.42 17.51
C CYS A 773 -24.90 1.75 17.29
N ALA A 774 -25.66 2.17 16.28
CA ALA A 774 -26.97 1.61 15.94
C ALA A 774 -26.94 0.20 15.31
N THR A 775 -25.77 -0.45 15.14
CA THR A 775 -25.73 -1.87 14.74
C THR A 775 -26.19 -2.80 15.87
N GLU A 776 -26.07 -2.38 17.13
CA GLU A 776 -26.50 -3.15 18.30
C GLU A 776 -27.93 -2.76 18.73
N PRO A 777 -28.89 -3.69 18.85
CA PRO A 777 -30.28 -3.37 19.17
C PRO A 777 -30.50 -2.65 20.51
N GLU A 778 -29.68 -2.92 21.53
CA GLU A 778 -29.74 -2.23 22.82
C GLU A 778 -29.29 -0.77 22.69
N ASN A 779 -28.24 -0.52 21.90
CA ASN A 779 -27.73 0.81 21.62
C ASN A 779 -28.73 1.60 20.78
N MET A 780 -29.35 0.95 19.78
CA MET A 780 -30.42 1.53 18.97
C MET A 780 -31.64 1.89 19.83
N THR A 781 -31.99 1.07 20.83
CA THR A 781 -33.04 1.37 21.82
C THR A 781 -32.72 2.62 22.67
N ILE A 782 -31.44 2.97 22.85
CA ILE A 782 -31.02 4.22 23.51
C ILE A 782 -31.08 5.39 22.52
N ILE A 783 -30.55 5.23 21.31
CA ILE A 783 -30.54 6.27 20.26
C ILE A 783 -31.96 6.76 19.94
N ASP A 784 -32.94 5.85 19.87
CA ASP A 784 -34.36 6.17 19.69
C ASP A 784 -34.93 7.04 20.81
N ARG A 785 -34.73 6.64 22.07
CA ARG A 785 -35.16 7.39 23.28
C ARG A 785 -34.57 8.79 23.40
N LEU A 786 -33.49 9.07 22.68
CA LEU A 786 -32.79 10.36 22.66
C LEU A 786 -33.13 11.19 21.41
N ASP A 787 -34.21 10.85 20.70
CA ASP A 787 -34.62 11.46 19.43
C ASP A 787 -33.54 11.38 18.32
N GLY A 788 -32.54 10.49 18.47
CA GLY A 788 -31.35 10.44 17.63
C GLY A 788 -31.68 10.16 16.16
N VAL A 789 -32.66 9.30 15.88
CA VAL A 789 -33.14 9.04 14.51
C VAL A 789 -33.80 10.29 13.90
N ARG A 790 -34.56 11.05 14.68
CA ARG A 790 -35.17 12.32 14.24
C ARG A 790 -34.10 13.38 13.96
N LEU A 791 -33.02 13.41 14.74
CA LEU A 791 -31.86 14.27 14.50
C LEU A 791 -31.08 13.85 13.23
N LEU A 792 -30.85 12.56 13.00
CA LEU A 792 -30.30 12.08 11.72
C LEU A 792 -31.19 12.49 10.53
N TRP A 793 -32.51 12.39 10.67
CA TRP A 793 -33.45 12.80 9.62
C TRP A 793 -33.49 14.33 9.38
N SER A 794 -33.15 15.14 10.38
CA SER A 794 -33.04 16.59 10.22
C SER A 794 -31.77 16.97 9.45
N LEU A 795 -30.66 16.25 9.67
CA LEU A 795 -29.39 16.45 8.97
C LEU A 795 -29.45 16.13 7.46
N LEU A 796 -30.45 15.37 7.00
CA LEU A 796 -30.75 15.23 5.57
C LEU A 796 -31.05 16.58 4.87
N LYS A 797 -31.44 17.62 5.63
CA LYS A 797 -31.69 18.99 5.13
C LYS A 797 -30.43 19.89 5.16
N ASN A 798 -29.27 19.38 5.60
CA ASN A 798 -28.02 20.14 5.63
C ASN A 798 -27.53 20.42 4.19
N PRO A 799 -27.08 21.65 3.85
CA PRO A 799 -26.57 21.97 2.52
C PRO A 799 -25.24 21.29 2.14
N ASN A 800 -24.51 20.67 3.07
CA ASN A 800 -23.30 19.91 2.78
C ASN A 800 -23.63 18.46 2.37
N PRO A 801 -23.32 18.05 1.11
CA PRO A 801 -23.53 16.68 0.65
C PRO A 801 -22.89 15.60 1.53
N ASP A 802 -21.73 15.86 2.14
CA ASP A 802 -21.02 14.86 2.94
C ASP A 802 -21.81 14.49 4.20
N VAL A 803 -22.46 15.50 4.83
CA VAL A 803 -23.36 15.31 5.99
C VAL A 803 -24.67 14.64 5.57
N GLN A 804 -25.21 14.99 4.39
CA GLN A 804 -26.39 14.30 3.86
C GLN A 804 -26.11 12.81 3.59
N ALA A 805 -24.96 12.50 2.98
CA ALA A 805 -24.54 11.14 2.67
C ALA A 805 -24.27 10.31 3.93
N SER A 806 -23.63 10.91 4.96
CA SER A 806 -23.36 10.21 6.22
C SER A 806 -24.62 10.06 7.10
N ALA A 807 -25.53 11.04 7.10
CA ALA A 807 -26.82 10.93 7.79
C ALA A 807 -27.73 9.87 7.14
N ALA A 808 -27.85 9.85 5.81
CA ALA A 808 -28.59 8.83 5.08
C ALA A 808 -27.99 7.43 5.29
N TRP A 809 -26.66 7.31 5.36
CA TRP A 809 -26.00 6.06 5.72
C TRP A 809 -26.33 5.61 7.14
N ALA A 810 -26.25 6.51 8.12
CA ALA A 810 -26.52 6.22 9.53
C ALA A 810 -27.98 5.81 9.80
N ILE A 811 -28.94 6.29 9.00
CA ILE A 811 -30.34 5.87 9.06
C ILE A 811 -30.52 4.37 8.72
N CYS A 812 -29.62 3.77 7.93
CA CYS A 812 -29.72 2.36 7.53
C CYS A 812 -29.72 1.38 8.74
N PRO A 813 -28.67 1.32 9.59
CA PRO A 813 -28.67 0.45 10.77
C PRO A 813 -29.75 0.82 11.79
N CYS A 814 -30.11 2.12 11.92
CA CYS A 814 -31.24 2.53 12.77
C CYS A 814 -32.55 1.88 12.34
N ILE A 815 -32.84 1.80 11.04
CA ILE A 815 -34.04 1.13 10.51
C ILE A 815 -33.92 -0.40 10.57
N GLU A 816 -32.71 -0.98 10.42
CA GLU A 816 -32.53 -2.43 10.48
C GLU A 816 -32.61 -3.01 11.91
N ASN A 817 -32.39 -2.20 12.95
CA ASN A 817 -32.40 -2.64 14.36
C ASN A 817 -33.47 -1.99 15.26
N ALA A 818 -34.25 -1.01 14.77
CA ALA A 818 -35.41 -0.51 15.50
C ALA A 818 -36.55 -1.54 15.54
N LYS A 819 -37.22 -1.64 16.69
CA LYS A 819 -38.29 -2.64 16.91
C LYS A 819 -39.51 -2.39 16.02
N ASP A 820 -39.95 -1.14 15.99
CA ASP A 820 -41.17 -0.69 15.31
C ASP A 820 -40.80 0.24 14.14
N ALA A 821 -39.77 -0.14 13.38
CA ALA A 821 -39.12 0.68 12.36
C ALA A 821 -40.08 1.25 11.30
N GLY A 822 -41.15 0.50 10.97
CA GLY A 822 -42.21 0.93 10.07
C GLY A 822 -42.95 2.17 10.57
N GLU A 823 -43.40 2.16 11.82
CA GLU A 823 -44.11 3.28 12.45
C GLU A 823 -43.15 4.45 12.77
N MET A 824 -41.95 4.15 13.27
CA MET A 824 -40.90 5.13 13.56
C MET A 824 -40.63 6.03 12.35
N VAL A 825 -40.42 5.45 11.16
CA VAL A 825 -40.15 6.21 9.93
C VAL A 825 -41.36 7.07 9.50
N ARG A 826 -42.60 6.59 9.71
CA ARG A 826 -43.83 7.33 9.38
C ARG A 826 -44.17 8.43 10.37
N SER A 827 -43.66 8.38 11.60
CA SER A 827 -43.77 9.47 12.58
C SER A 827 -43.10 10.77 12.10
N PHE A 828 -42.10 10.67 11.22
CA PHE A 828 -41.40 11.82 10.65
C PHE A 828 -42.21 12.46 9.52
N VAL A 829 -43.05 13.44 9.87
CA VAL A 829 -43.88 14.20 8.91
C VAL A 829 -43.01 14.80 7.79
N GLY A 830 -43.31 14.42 6.54
CA GLY A 830 -42.52 14.81 5.35
C GLY A 830 -41.15 14.13 5.23
N GLY A 831 -40.83 13.17 6.11
CA GLY A 831 -39.54 12.47 6.13
C GLY A 831 -39.34 11.54 4.94
N LEU A 832 -40.39 10.81 4.54
CA LEU A 832 -40.39 9.96 3.34
C LEU A 832 -40.36 10.78 2.04
N GLU A 833 -41.06 11.92 1.99
CA GLU A 833 -40.96 12.86 0.87
C GLU A 833 -39.52 13.39 0.72
N LEU A 834 -38.91 13.84 1.83
CA LEU A 834 -37.55 14.36 1.86
C LEU A 834 -36.53 13.35 1.31
N ILE A 835 -36.59 12.09 1.76
CA ILE A 835 -35.59 11.09 1.34
C ILE A 835 -35.77 10.67 -0.13
N VAL A 836 -36.99 10.69 -0.67
CA VAL A 836 -37.25 10.50 -2.10
C VAL A 836 -36.76 11.69 -2.92
N ASN A 837 -37.00 12.93 -2.47
CA ASN A 837 -36.53 14.15 -3.14
C ASN A 837 -34.99 14.24 -3.22
N LEU A 838 -34.24 13.65 -2.27
CA LEU A 838 -32.78 13.60 -2.35
C LEU A 838 -32.23 12.73 -3.50
N LEU A 839 -33.06 11.93 -4.18
CA LEU A 839 -32.69 11.25 -5.43
C LEU A 839 -32.46 12.22 -6.61
N GLU A 840 -32.78 13.51 -6.46
CA GLU A 840 -32.44 14.56 -7.43
C GLU A 840 -31.03 15.15 -7.21
N SER A 841 -30.30 14.73 -6.17
CA SER A 841 -28.95 15.21 -5.87
C SER A 841 -27.94 14.93 -6.99
N THR A 842 -27.00 15.85 -7.20
CA THR A 842 -25.88 15.67 -8.12
C THR A 842 -24.69 14.94 -7.50
N ASN A 843 -24.66 14.76 -6.16
CA ASN A 843 -23.58 14.03 -5.49
C ASN A 843 -23.90 12.53 -5.44
N LYS A 844 -23.01 11.72 -6.04
CA LYS A 844 -23.12 10.26 -6.11
C LYS A 844 -23.15 9.55 -4.75
N GLU A 845 -22.43 10.05 -3.76
CA GLU A 845 -22.38 9.46 -2.41
C GLU A 845 -23.70 9.71 -1.67
N VAL A 846 -24.28 10.91 -1.81
CA VAL A 846 -25.65 11.20 -1.35
C VAL A 846 -26.64 10.24 -2.01
N LEU A 847 -26.60 10.12 -3.34
CA LEU A 847 -27.47 9.19 -4.07
C LEU A 847 -27.29 7.73 -3.62
N ALA A 848 -26.05 7.29 -3.36
CA ALA A 848 -25.76 5.92 -2.94
C ALA A 848 -26.30 5.63 -1.53
N SER A 849 -26.05 6.51 -0.57
CA SER A 849 -26.60 6.39 0.79
C SER A 849 -28.12 6.53 0.83
N VAL A 850 -28.71 7.40 0.01
CA VAL A 850 -30.16 7.55 -0.11
C VAL A 850 -30.79 6.30 -0.72
N CYS A 851 -30.20 5.71 -1.76
CA CYS A 851 -30.64 4.42 -2.29
C CYS A 851 -30.52 3.30 -1.23
N ALA A 852 -29.45 3.27 -0.44
CA ALA A 852 -29.28 2.32 0.66
C ALA A 852 -30.39 2.45 1.70
N ALA A 853 -30.69 3.68 2.14
CA ALA A 853 -31.75 3.98 3.10
C ALA A 853 -33.14 3.62 2.56
N ILE A 854 -33.44 3.97 1.30
CA ILE A 854 -34.67 3.58 0.62
C ILE A 854 -34.81 2.06 0.55
N ALA A 855 -33.72 1.31 0.30
CA ALA A 855 -33.75 -0.16 0.33
C ALA A 855 -34.03 -0.76 1.73
N LYS A 856 -33.77 -0.02 2.82
CA LYS A 856 -34.15 -0.42 4.19
C LYS A 856 -35.60 -0.03 4.51
N ILE A 857 -36.01 1.19 4.16
CA ILE A 857 -37.38 1.71 4.31
C ILE A 857 -38.39 0.80 3.57
N ALA A 858 -38.07 0.41 2.33
CA ALA A 858 -38.86 -0.46 1.46
C ALA A 858 -38.91 -1.94 1.90
N LYS A 859 -38.52 -2.27 3.14
CA LYS A 859 -38.83 -3.56 3.77
C LYS A 859 -40.22 -3.59 4.39
N ASP A 860 -40.76 -2.43 4.80
CA ASP A 860 -42.09 -2.26 5.36
C ASP A 860 -43.08 -1.88 4.24
N GLU A 861 -44.24 -2.53 4.18
CA GLU A 861 -45.19 -2.37 3.06
C GLU A 861 -45.92 -1.02 3.07
N GLU A 862 -46.17 -0.44 4.24
CA GLU A 862 -46.84 0.87 4.36
C GLU A 862 -45.87 2.00 3.98
N ASN A 863 -44.62 1.94 4.42
CA ASN A 863 -43.52 2.79 3.94
C ASN A 863 -43.35 2.69 2.42
N LEU A 864 -43.36 1.47 1.88
CA LEU A 864 -43.19 1.18 0.46
C LEU A 864 -44.33 1.78 -0.40
N ALA A 865 -45.56 1.77 0.10
CA ALA A 865 -46.68 2.49 -0.51
C ALA A 865 -46.39 4.00 -0.58
N VAL A 866 -46.06 4.63 0.56
CA VAL A 866 -45.89 6.09 0.65
C VAL A 866 -44.73 6.59 -0.22
N ILE A 867 -43.57 5.91 -0.26
CA ILE A 867 -42.48 6.30 -1.17
C ILE A 867 -42.83 6.07 -2.65
N THR A 868 -43.73 5.12 -2.96
CA THR A 868 -44.23 4.92 -4.32
C THR A 868 -45.09 6.11 -4.74
N ASP A 869 -45.99 6.58 -3.88
CA ASP A 869 -46.83 7.75 -4.14
C ASP A 869 -46.01 9.05 -4.26
N HIS A 870 -44.88 9.16 -3.55
CA HIS A 870 -43.88 10.22 -3.75
C HIS A 870 -43.03 10.06 -5.03
N GLY A 871 -43.29 9.06 -5.88
CA GLY A 871 -42.69 8.94 -7.21
C GLY A 871 -41.30 8.28 -7.26
N VAL A 872 -40.89 7.55 -6.21
CA VAL A 872 -39.54 6.95 -6.09
C VAL A 872 -39.14 6.10 -7.32
N VAL A 873 -40.10 5.45 -7.98
CA VAL A 873 -39.88 4.63 -9.18
C VAL A 873 -39.26 5.43 -10.32
N ALA A 874 -39.80 6.61 -10.62
CA ALA A 874 -39.33 7.44 -11.73
C ALA A 874 -37.93 8.02 -11.45
N LEU A 875 -37.67 8.41 -10.20
CA LEU A 875 -36.38 8.94 -9.77
C LEU A 875 -35.30 7.86 -9.75
N LEU A 876 -35.56 6.67 -9.20
CA LEU A 876 -34.61 5.54 -9.27
C LEU A 876 -34.35 5.12 -10.72
N ALA A 877 -35.37 5.05 -11.58
CA ALA A 877 -35.20 4.71 -13.00
C ALA A 877 -34.27 5.70 -13.74
N LYS A 878 -34.44 7.01 -13.51
CA LYS A 878 -33.61 8.11 -14.06
C LYS A 878 -32.12 7.93 -13.74
N LEU A 879 -31.78 7.40 -12.56
CA LEU A 879 -30.40 7.19 -12.10
C LEU A 879 -29.71 5.95 -12.71
N THR A 880 -30.43 5.04 -13.37
CA THR A 880 -29.90 3.74 -13.81
C THR A 880 -28.81 3.79 -14.90
N ASN A 881 -28.53 4.95 -15.49
CA ASN A 881 -27.44 5.12 -16.47
C ASN A 881 -26.07 5.45 -15.82
N THR A 882 -25.93 5.32 -14.50
CA THR A 882 -24.67 5.63 -13.80
C THR A 882 -23.50 4.69 -14.17
N THR A 883 -22.29 5.26 -14.16
CA THR A 883 -21.02 4.53 -14.33
C THR A 883 -20.41 4.04 -13.02
N ASP A 884 -21.06 4.30 -11.90
CA ASP A 884 -20.45 4.35 -10.56
C ASP A 884 -20.85 3.15 -9.70
N ASP A 885 -19.92 2.22 -9.44
CA ASP A 885 -20.26 0.88 -8.92
C ASP A 885 -20.85 0.88 -7.48
N THR A 886 -20.47 1.82 -6.61
CA THR A 886 -21.08 1.93 -5.26
C THR A 886 -22.54 2.40 -5.33
N LEU A 887 -22.83 3.40 -6.18
CA LEU A 887 -24.20 3.81 -6.48
C LEU A 887 -24.98 2.69 -7.20
N ARG A 888 -24.38 1.98 -8.16
CA ARG A 888 -25.03 0.85 -8.86
C ARG A 888 -25.53 -0.22 -7.90
N ARG A 889 -24.70 -0.61 -6.92
CA ARG A 889 -25.04 -1.62 -5.91
C ARG A 889 -26.30 -1.23 -5.14
N HIS A 890 -26.32 -0.04 -4.55
CA HIS A 890 -27.46 0.40 -3.74
C HIS A 890 -28.69 0.77 -4.56
N LEU A 891 -28.52 1.32 -5.77
CA LEU A 891 -29.62 1.58 -6.69
C LEU A 891 -30.30 0.28 -7.14
N ALA A 892 -29.52 -0.78 -7.40
CA ALA A 892 -30.09 -2.09 -7.69
C ALA A 892 -30.79 -2.71 -6.46
N GLU A 893 -30.22 -2.60 -5.26
CA GLU A 893 -30.86 -3.04 -4.00
C GLU A 893 -32.20 -2.31 -3.78
N ALA A 894 -32.24 -0.99 -3.99
CA ALA A 894 -33.43 -0.17 -3.88
C ALA A 894 -34.52 -0.57 -4.90
N ILE A 895 -34.15 -0.73 -6.18
CA ILE A 895 -35.09 -1.17 -7.22
C ILE A 895 -35.61 -2.58 -6.93
N ALA A 896 -34.75 -3.50 -6.47
CA ALA A 896 -35.16 -4.86 -6.10
C ALA A 896 -36.23 -4.86 -4.99
N ARG A 897 -36.06 -4.03 -3.96
CA ARG A 897 -37.05 -3.83 -2.88
C ARG A 897 -38.33 -3.18 -3.41
N CYS A 898 -38.19 -2.08 -4.17
CA CYS A 898 -39.33 -1.34 -4.70
C CYS A 898 -40.21 -2.17 -5.66
N CYS A 899 -39.66 -3.18 -6.33
CA CYS A 899 -40.39 -4.11 -7.21
C CYS A 899 -41.31 -5.11 -6.47
N LEU A 900 -41.23 -5.20 -5.14
CA LEU A 900 -42.14 -6.03 -4.34
C LEU A 900 -43.57 -5.46 -4.34
N TRP A 901 -43.70 -4.12 -4.36
CA TRP A 901 -44.98 -3.44 -4.54
C TRP A 901 -45.61 -3.78 -5.90
N GLY A 902 -46.95 -3.83 -5.94
CA GLY A 902 -47.71 -4.49 -7.02
C GLY A 902 -47.40 -4.00 -8.43
N SER A 903 -47.65 -2.70 -8.69
CA SER A 903 -47.48 -2.06 -10.00
C SER A 903 -46.03 -1.68 -10.33
N ASN A 904 -45.19 -1.44 -9.32
CA ASN A 904 -43.86 -0.86 -9.49
C ASN A 904 -42.97 -1.62 -10.49
N ARG A 905 -43.07 -2.95 -10.55
CA ARG A 905 -42.31 -3.76 -11.52
C ARG A 905 -42.65 -3.44 -12.98
N VAL A 906 -43.91 -3.08 -13.27
CA VAL A 906 -44.35 -2.65 -14.60
C VAL A 906 -43.85 -1.22 -14.85
N SER A 907 -44.06 -0.32 -13.87
CA SER A 907 -43.63 1.07 -13.94
C SER A 907 -42.11 1.24 -14.13
N PHE A 908 -41.27 0.38 -13.52
CA PHE A 908 -39.83 0.35 -13.77
C PHE A 908 -39.46 -0.14 -15.19
N GLY A 909 -40.28 -1.02 -15.77
CA GLY A 909 -40.16 -1.46 -17.16
C GLY A 909 -40.47 -0.33 -18.14
N GLU A 910 -41.62 0.32 -17.95
CA GLU A 910 -42.08 1.48 -18.74
C GLU A 910 -41.13 2.68 -18.62
N ALA A 911 -40.55 2.92 -17.43
CA ALA A 911 -39.50 3.91 -17.20
C ALA A 911 -38.11 3.50 -17.75
N GLY A 912 -37.99 2.34 -18.41
CA GLY A 912 -36.78 1.90 -19.11
C GLY A 912 -35.63 1.41 -18.24
N ALA A 913 -35.83 1.20 -16.94
CA ALA A 913 -34.77 0.85 -15.98
C ALA A 913 -34.10 -0.51 -16.25
N VAL A 914 -34.80 -1.43 -16.92
CA VAL A 914 -34.35 -2.81 -17.16
C VAL A 914 -33.08 -2.89 -18.01
N ALA A 915 -33.02 -2.15 -19.13
CA ALA A 915 -31.90 -2.28 -20.08
C ALA A 915 -30.56 -1.73 -19.52
N PRO A 916 -30.52 -0.61 -18.77
CA PRO A 916 -29.33 -0.19 -18.04
C PRO A 916 -28.92 -1.17 -16.92
N LEU A 917 -29.87 -1.74 -16.16
CA LEU A 917 -29.56 -2.75 -15.14
C LEU A 917 -28.88 -3.99 -15.72
N VAL A 918 -29.30 -4.48 -16.90
CA VAL A 918 -28.60 -5.59 -17.59
C VAL A 918 -27.13 -5.24 -17.94
N ARG A 919 -26.77 -3.96 -18.04
CA ARG A 919 -25.38 -3.52 -18.26
C ARG A 919 -24.54 -3.53 -16.97
N TYR A 920 -25.16 -3.48 -15.78
CA TYR A 920 -24.43 -3.59 -14.50
C TYR A 920 -23.82 -4.98 -14.30
N LEU A 921 -24.38 -6.03 -14.94
CA LEU A 921 -23.82 -7.39 -15.02
C LEU A 921 -22.50 -7.49 -15.82
N LYS A 922 -21.91 -6.35 -16.21
CA LYS A 922 -20.58 -6.23 -16.83
C LYS A 922 -19.59 -5.48 -15.94
N SER A 923 -19.92 -5.27 -14.66
CA SER A 923 -19.00 -4.69 -13.69
C SER A 923 -17.87 -5.68 -13.35
N LYS A 924 -16.93 -5.23 -12.53
CA LYS A 924 -15.94 -6.10 -11.88
C LYS A 924 -16.29 -6.38 -10.41
N ASP A 925 -17.29 -5.69 -9.86
CA ASP A 925 -17.72 -5.82 -8.48
C ASP A 925 -18.77 -6.93 -8.33
N SER A 926 -18.46 -7.95 -7.52
CA SER A 926 -19.37 -9.07 -7.22
C SER A 926 -20.62 -8.62 -6.45
N SER A 927 -20.53 -7.57 -5.63
CA SER A 927 -21.67 -7.02 -4.89
C SER A 927 -22.60 -6.21 -5.79
N VAL A 928 -22.07 -5.59 -6.86
CA VAL A 928 -22.92 -5.04 -7.95
C VAL A 928 -23.63 -6.18 -8.67
N HIS A 929 -22.95 -7.29 -8.96
CA HIS A 929 -23.59 -8.45 -9.60
C HIS A 929 -24.71 -9.04 -8.72
N GLN A 930 -24.47 -9.25 -7.42
CA GLN A 930 -25.48 -9.76 -6.48
C GLN A 930 -26.74 -8.89 -6.45
N ALA A 931 -26.59 -7.57 -6.19
CA ALA A 931 -27.72 -6.65 -6.14
C ALA A 931 -28.45 -6.51 -7.49
N THR A 932 -27.70 -6.51 -8.60
CA THR A 932 -28.29 -6.45 -9.95
C THR A 932 -29.07 -7.72 -10.28
N ALA A 933 -28.55 -8.90 -9.96
CA ALA A 933 -29.26 -10.17 -10.16
C ALA A 933 -30.55 -10.22 -9.34
N GLN A 934 -30.55 -9.74 -8.10
CA GLN A 934 -31.77 -9.58 -7.29
C GLN A 934 -32.78 -8.64 -7.95
N ALA A 935 -32.35 -7.46 -8.43
CA ALA A 935 -33.24 -6.52 -9.12
C ALA A 935 -33.86 -7.13 -10.38
N LEU A 936 -33.05 -7.77 -11.22
CA LEU A 936 -33.50 -8.44 -12.45
C LEU A 936 -34.41 -9.65 -12.13
N PHE A 937 -34.18 -10.37 -11.03
CA PHE A 937 -35.08 -11.43 -10.58
C PHE A 937 -36.47 -10.87 -10.22
N GLN A 938 -36.56 -9.80 -9.43
CA GLN A 938 -37.85 -9.21 -9.06
C GLN A 938 -38.56 -8.58 -10.27
N LEU A 939 -37.83 -7.89 -11.14
CA LEU A 939 -38.35 -7.34 -12.40
C LEU A 939 -38.85 -8.44 -13.36
N SER A 940 -38.17 -9.60 -13.42
CA SER A 940 -38.54 -10.73 -14.29
C SER A 940 -39.84 -11.45 -13.88
N LYS A 941 -40.49 -11.03 -12.79
CA LYS A 941 -41.85 -11.46 -12.46
C LYS A 941 -42.90 -10.85 -13.42
N ASP A 942 -42.52 -9.80 -14.16
CA ASP A 942 -43.31 -9.24 -15.25
C ASP A 942 -42.87 -9.79 -16.64
N PRO A 943 -43.82 -10.12 -17.56
CA PRO A 943 -43.50 -10.60 -18.90
C PRO A 943 -42.79 -9.60 -19.83
N ASN A 944 -43.16 -8.31 -19.80
CA ASN A 944 -42.59 -7.29 -20.69
C ASN A 944 -41.13 -6.98 -20.31
N ASN A 945 -40.84 -6.98 -19.01
CA ASN A 945 -39.49 -6.95 -18.47
C ASN A 945 -38.66 -8.14 -18.95
N CYS A 946 -39.21 -9.37 -18.95
CA CYS A 946 -38.50 -10.56 -19.46
C CYS A 946 -38.11 -10.43 -20.94
N ILE A 947 -38.98 -9.86 -21.79
CA ILE A 947 -38.69 -9.60 -23.20
C ILE A 947 -37.50 -8.63 -23.32
N THR A 948 -37.59 -7.48 -22.63
CA THR A 948 -36.53 -6.44 -22.61
C THR A 948 -35.19 -7.00 -22.12
N MET A 949 -35.19 -7.86 -21.11
CA MET A 949 -34.00 -8.55 -20.60
C MET A 949 -33.41 -9.54 -21.61
N HIS A 950 -34.25 -10.30 -22.31
CA HIS A 950 -33.83 -11.26 -23.32
C HIS A 950 -33.18 -10.56 -24.53
N GLU A 951 -33.76 -9.46 -25.01
CA GLU A 951 -33.19 -8.61 -26.07
C GLU A 951 -31.81 -8.06 -25.69
N ASN A 952 -31.64 -7.63 -24.44
CA ASN A 952 -30.36 -7.18 -23.88
C ASN A 952 -29.39 -8.36 -23.54
N ARG A 953 -29.73 -9.60 -23.95
CA ARG A 953 -28.93 -10.82 -23.84
C ARG A 953 -28.59 -11.24 -22.41
N VAL A 954 -29.42 -10.91 -21.42
CA VAL A 954 -29.18 -11.17 -19.99
C VAL A 954 -28.80 -12.63 -19.70
N VAL A 955 -29.41 -13.58 -20.42
CA VAL A 955 -29.31 -15.02 -20.17
C VAL A 955 -27.86 -15.51 -20.26
N LYS A 956 -27.05 -15.00 -21.22
CA LYS A 956 -25.63 -15.40 -21.31
C LYS A 956 -24.81 -14.94 -20.10
N LEU A 957 -25.15 -13.78 -19.53
CA LEU A 957 -24.44 -13.22 -18.36
C LEU A 957 -24.83 -14.00 -17.09
N LEU A 958 -26.14 -14.20 -16.87
CA LEU A 958 -26.64 -14.92 -15.70
C LEU A 958 -26.26 -16.41 -15.69
N LEU A 959 -26.15 -17.07 -16.84
CA LEU A 959 -25.65 -18.46 -16.91
C LEU A 959 -24.22 -18.61 -16.37
N GLY A 960 -23.36 -17.59 -16.51
CA GLY A 960 -22.04 -17.58 -15.86
C GLY A 960 -22.16 -17.37 -14.35
N MET A 961 -23.05 -16.48 -13.92
CA MET A 961 -23.28 -16.15 -12.51
C MET A 961 -23.97 -17.26 -11.72
N MET A 962 -24.72 -18.15 -12.37
CA MET A 962 -25.21 -19.41 -11.78
C MET A 962 -24.08 -20.36 -11.35
N GLY A 963 -22.85 -20.19 -11.88
CA GLY A 963 -21.65 -20.90 -11.44
C GLY A 963 -20.90 -20.24 -10.27
N SER A 964 -21.44 -19.15 -9.69
CA SER A 964 -20.81 -18.43 -8.58
C SER A 964 -20.76 -19.25 -7.29
N THR A 965 -19.81 -18.91 -6.42
CA THR A 965 -19.77 -19.37 -5.01
C THR A 965 -20.64 -18.54 -4.07
N ASP A 966 -21.22 -17.45 -4.57
CA ASP A 966 -22.23 -16.63 -3.87
C ASP A 966 -23.62 -17.22 -4.11
N GLU A 967 -24.19 -17.83 -3.06
CA GLU A 967 -25.50 -18.49 -3.05
C GLU A 967 -26.64 -17.53 -3.44
N VAL A 968 -26.56 -16.26 -3.00
CA VAL A 968 -27.59 -15.25 -3.24
C VAL A 968 -27.56 -14.78 -4.70
N LEU A 969 -26.35 -14.60 -5.26
CA LEU A 969 -26.17 -14.35 -6.69
C LEU A 969 -26.60 -15.55 -7.53
N GLN A 970 -26.29 -16.77 -7.10
CA GLN A 970 -26.70 -18.01 -7.78
C GLN A 970 -28.23 -18.17 -7.82
N GLU A 971 -28.90 -18.02 -6.67
CA GLU A 971 -30.37 -18.12 -6.58
C GLU A 971 -31.06 -17.07 -7.45
N ALA A 972 -30.68 -15.80 -7.31
CA ALA A 972 -31.28 -14.71 -8.08
C ALA A 972 -31.06 -14.87 -9.59
N SER A 973 -29.86 -15.31 -10.01
CA SER A 973 -29.55 -15.60 -11.42
C SER A 973 -30.40 -16.76 -11.95
N ALA A 974 -30.49 -17.86 -11.20
CA ALA A 974 -31.30 -19.03 -11.56
C ALA A 974 -32.80 -18.70 -11.62
N GLY A 975 -33.31 -17.94 -10.64
CA GLY A 975 -34.71 -17.50 -10.58
C GLY A 975 -35.10 -16.60 -11.75
N CYS A 976 -34.23 -15.65 -12.12
CA CYS A 976 -34.44 -14.76 -13.27
C CYS A 976 -34.45 -15.56 -14.60
N VAL A 977 -33.46 -16.45 -14.81
CA VAL A 977 -33.42 -17.31 -16.01
C VAL A 977 -34.62 -18.27 -16.06
N ALA A 978 -35.08 -18.79 -14.91
CA ALA A 978 -36.27 -19.64 -14.84
C ALA A 978 -37.55 -18.88 -15.23
N ASN A 979 -37.72 -17.62 -14.82
CA ASN A 979 -38.85 -16.80 -15.24
C ASN A 979 -38.85 -16.54 -16.75
N ILE A 980 -37.68 -16.17 -17.32
CA ILE A 980 -37.53 -15.97 -18.76
C ILE A 980 -37.85 -17.27 -19.54
N ARG A 981 -37.39 -18.43 -19.08
CA ARG A 981 -37.71 -19.71 -19.74
C ARG A 981 -39.17 -20.12 -19.57
N ARG A 982 -39.83 -19.81 -18.44
CA ARG A 982 -41.29 -20.01 -18.26
C ARG A 982 -42.10 -19.20 -19.28
N LEU A 983 -41.73 -17.94 -19.51
CA LEU A 983 -42.38 -17.10 -20.53
C LEU A 983 -42.17 -17.66 -21.95
N ALA A 984 -40.95 -18.08 -22.29
CA ALA A 984 -40.67 -18.71 -23.57
C ALA A 984 -41.49 -20.01 -23.77
N LEU A 985 -41.57 -20.88 -22.75
CA LEU A 985 -42.40 -22.10 -22.76
C LEU A 985 -43.90 -21.81 -22.87
N ALA A 986 -44.38 -20.70 -22.30
CA ALA A 986 -45.78 -20.29 -22.44
C ALA A 986 -46.09 -19.83 -23.88
N ASN A 987 -45.18 -19.07 -24.50
CA ASN A 987 -45.28 -18.64 -25.89
C ASN A 987 -45.17 -19.82 -26.87
N GLU A 988 -44.22 -20.73 -26.65
CA GLU A 988 -44.10 -22.00 -27.41
C GLU A 988 -45.39 -22.81 -27.38
N LYS A 989 -46.09 -22.87 -26.23
CA LYS A 989 -47.39 -23.55 -26.12
C LYS A 989 -48.51 -22.79 -26.83
N ALA A 990 -48.57 -21.47 -26.70
CA ALA A 990 -49.57 -20.61 -27.33
C ALA A 990 -49.44 -20.49 -28.87
N GLN A 991 -48.36 -21.03 -29.46
CA GLN A 991 -48.17 -21.16 -30.90
C GLN A 991 -48.44 -22.60 -31.42
N CYS A 992 -48.65 -23.57 -30.52
CA CYS A 992 -48.81 -24.98 -30.85
C CYS A 992 -50.23 -25.53 -30.57
N GLY A 993 -51.19 -24.68 -30.21
CA GLY A 993 -52.59 -25.01 -29.94
C GLY A 993 -53.53 -23.87 -30.31
#